data_AF-A0A7G6WXN0-F1
#
_entry.id   AF-A0A7G6WXN0-F1
#
_cell.length_a   1.000
_cell.length_b   1.000
_cell.length_c   1.000
_cell.angle_alpha   90.00
_cell.angle_beta   90.00
_cell.angle_gamma   90.00
#
_symmetry.space_group_name_H-M   'P 1'
#
loop_
_entity.id
_entity.type
_entity.pdbx_description
1 polymer ?
#
loop_
_entity_poly.entity_id
_entity_poly.type
_entity_poly.pdbx_seq_one_letter_code
_entity_poly.pdbx_strand_id
1 'polypeptide(L)'
;MKRRTFLAGTTAAAAALTLELPAFAAPADFAALRAKWAADLTGSAAIVPADPDYAAALARLDAAVLSSLAKLDRTATRKLIFTDQPLTADPSIPNTYVRLEQWATAWATPGSQYHADPALLAVIQAALESMDQLIYKTTTVEFGNWWSWEIGATRPLANIMVLLYDELPAETRERYCAAIDHFVPDPYRMFPPERGPIVSTGANRVDLCQAIIVRSLVTEDEAKLTHARDGLSDTWQYVTSGDGFYRDGSFVQHTWVAYTGTYGHVLLNGIGKLLALLANSPWAVTDPKRQILFDSVAKAYLPVVHDARMMDFVRGRAVSRYNASDHNDGYTAIEAILRLSKGVDSTLATQWRAAVAGWVQRDTFGNLLSGATIPRVALVKSLEGVTPAPERDGHTLFASMDRSVHRRSGWAYSISMASSRIAYYECGNGENDQGFHSGSGMTYLYDSDNGQYADAFWPTVDRYRLPGTTVDKLPLAPKAGGEWGAARPTTTWVGGSTLDGYAAIGQDLQGPVSPMRARKSWFCLDEYVVALGAGITGSSGNSVETVVENRNLHSTGTNPFTVNGIQQVPNLGDSQAVDARWAHLDGVGGYVFLNGTQALQLKREERTGSWRDVNTGGPTTPITRRYLTMWLDHGVDPADAKYSYLVAPGASAARTEQLAQYAGLLVLRNTADVQAILSGGLLLANFWKADRIAELTADTPCSVIRRVRGREIDLAVSDPTQLAAAVKLRILLPGAKVVRADEGVTVRRTLLGLDISADVTGAAGATRSLTVRI
;
A
#
# COMPACT_ATOMS: atom_id res chain seq x y z
N MET A 1 19.26 25.93 83.15
CA MET A 1 20.67 25.89 83.58
C MET A 1 21.51 25.44 82.37
N LYS A 2 22.47 26.27 81.94
CA LYS A 2 23.66 26.08 81.07
C LYS A 2 23.78 24.89 80.07
N ARG A 3 23.87 25.27 78.77
CA ARG A 3 24.90 24.99 77.72
C ARG A 3 25.51 23.58 77.47
N ARG A 4 25.41 23.18 76.17
CA ARG A 4 26.37 22.46 75.27
C ARG A 4 26.64 20.97 75.60
N THR A 5 26.67 20.02 74.65
CA THR A 5 27.43 20.01 73.39
C THR A 5 26.86 18.98 72.38
N PHE A 6 27.03 19.31 71.11
CA PHE A 6 26.67 18.60 69.89
C PHE A 6 27.75 17.58 69.48
N LEU A 7 27.36 16.35 69.14
CA LEU A 7 28.03 15.50 68.14
C LEU A 7 27.13 14.31 67.81
N ALA A 8 26.46 14.40 66.66
CA ALA A 8 25.71 13.32 66.04
C ALA A 8 26.68 12.36 65.34
N GLY A 9 26.64 11.08 65.70
CA GLY A 9 27.26 10.00 64.94
C GLY A 9 26.30 9.50 63.88
N THR A 10 26.62 9.74 62.61
CA THR A 10 25.96 9.12 61.46
C THR A 10 26.58 7.75 61.18
N THR A 11 25.82 6.68 61.42
CA THR A 11 26.11 5.34 60.87
C THR A 11 25.75 5.33 59.39
N ALA A 12 26.76 5.39 58.52
CA ALA A 12 26.59 5.18 57.08
C ALA A 12 26.32 3.69 56.82
N ALA A 13 25.09 3.34 56.46
CA ALA A 13 24.78 2.08 55.82
C ALA A 13 25.19 2.20 54.34
N ALA A 14 26.28 1.52 53.96
CA ALA A 14 26.65 1.36 52.57
C ALA A 14 25.62 0.45 51.88
N ALA A 15 24.65 1.05 51.20
CA ALA A 15 23.85 0.34 50.20
C ALA A 15 24.78 0.01 49.03
N ALA A 16 25.22 -1.24 48.94
CA ALA A 16 25.85 -1.74 47.74
C ALA A 16 24.80 -1.73 46.63
N LEU A 17 24.86 -0.71 45.76
CA LEU A 17 24.29 -0.83 44.41
C LEU A 17 25.07 -1.94 43.72
N THR A 18 24.54 -3.16 43.73
CA THR A 18 24.88 -4.13 42.71
C THR A 18 24.42 -3.55 41.38
N LEU A 19 25.35 -2.98 40.61
CA LEU A 19 25.15 -2.86 39.18
C LEU A 19 24.92 -4.29 38.67
N GLU A 20 23.68 -4.62 38.33
CA GLU A 20 23.43 -5.75 37.43
C GLU A 20 24.11 -5.41 36.11
N LEU A 21 25.31 -5.96 35.91
CA LEU A 21 25.92 -6.01 34.59
C LEU A 21 24.93 -6.74 33.67
N PRO A 22 24.73 -6.29 32.42
CA PRO A 22 23.90 -7.03 31.48
C PRO A 22 24.44 -8.46 31.39
N ALA A 23 23.56 -9.44 31.62
CA ALA A 23 23.92 -10.84 31.46
C ALA A 23 24.41 -11.04 30.01
N PHE A 24 25.65 -11.52 29.85
CA PHE A 24 26.15 -11.95 28.55
C PHE A 24 25.25 -13.05 28.01
N ALA A 25 25.03 -13.06 26.70
CA ALA A 25 24.26 -14.10 26.05
C ALA A 25 24.87 -15.49 26.32
N ALA A 26 24.02 -16.44 26.69
CA ALA A 26 24.40 -17.84 26.86
C ALA A 26 24.06 -18.66 25.60
N PRO A 27 24.73 -19.80 25.36
CA PRO A 27 24.34 -20.73 24.29
C PRO A 27 22.86 -21.16 24.36
N ALA A 28 22.30 -21.23 25.57
CA ALA A 28 20.88 -21.50 25.80
C ALA A 28 19.95 -20.43 25.19
N ASP A 29 20.39 -19.16 25.12
CA ASP A 29 19.60 -18.08 24.53
C ASP A 29 19.49 -18.26 23.01
N PHE A 30 20.57 -18.64 22.34
CA PHE A 30 20.55 -18.96 20.91
C PHE A 30 19.67 -20.18 20.60
N ALA A 31 19.78 -21.25 21.40
CA ALA A 31 18.93 -22.43 21.26
C ALA A 31 17.44 -22.08 21.42
N ALA A 32 17.10 -21.22 22.39
CA ALA A 32 15.73 -20.74 22.59
C ALA A 32 15.22 -19.93 21.39
N LEU A 33 16.05 -19.04 20.81
CA LEU A 33 15.69 -18.30 19.61
C LEU A 33 15.53 -19.21 18.37
N ARG A 34 16.40 -20.21 18.19
CA ARG A 34 16.26 -21.22 17.12
C ARG A 34 14.92 -21.95 17.23
N ALA A 35 14.59 -22.45 18.42
CA ALA A 35 13.33 -23.15 18.67
C ALA A 35 12.11 -22.25 18.41
N LYS A 36 12.17 -20.98 18.82
CA LYS A 36 11.11 -20.00 18.59
C LYS A 36 10.92 -19.69 17.10
N TRP A 37 12.00 -19.56 16.35
CA TRP A 37 11.95 -19.34 14.91
C TRP A 37 11.40 -20.56 14.17
N ALA A 38 11.87 -21.77 14.51
CA ALA A 38 11.33 -23.02 13.96
C ALA A 38 9.83 -23.19 14.25
N ALA A 39 9.38 -22.86 15.46
CA ALA A 39 7.97 -22.88 15.82
C ALA A 39 7.13 -21.87 15.03
N ASP A 40 7.68 -20.69 14.71
CA ASP A 40 6.99 -19.69 13.88
C ASP A 40 6.90 -20.10 12.40
N LEU A 41 7.96 -20.70 11.85
CA LEU A 41 7.99 -21.20 10.47
C LEU A 41 6.98 -22.34 10.27
N THR A 42 6.90 -23.27 11.22
CA THR A 42 6.03 -24.45 11.16
C THR A 42 4.60 -24.16 11.63
N GLY A 43 4.41 -23.19 12.52
CA GLY A 43 3.15 -22.97 13.24
C GLY A 43 2.79 -24.12 14.19
N SER A 44 3.74 -25.01 14.50
CA SER A 44 3.54 -26.28 15.19
C SER A 44 2.82 -26.16 16.54
N ALA A 45 3.13 -25.12 17.32
CA ALA A 45 2.53 -24.91 18.64
C ALA A 45 1.02 -24.63 18.61
N ALA A 46 0.47 -24.24 17.45
CA ALA A 46 -0.95 -23.88 17.31
C ALA A 46 -1.78 -24.96 16.60
N ILE A 47 -1.17 -26.05 16.13
CA ILE A 47 -1.87 -27.07 15.34
C ILE A 47 -2.93 -27.75 16.21
N VAL A 48 -4.18 -27.74 15.73
CA VAL A 48 -5.28 -28.52 16.28
C VAL A 48 -5.61 -29.63 15.26
N PRO A 49 -5.16 -30.89 15.46
CA PRO A 49 -5.27 -31.93 14.44
C PRO A 49 -6.70 -32.24 13.97
N ALA A 50 -7.69 -32.03 14.84
CA ALA A 50 -9.11 -32.26 14.52
C ALA A 50 -9.76 -31.10 13.74
N ASP A 51 -9.08 -29.95 13.61
CA ASP A 51 -9.61 -28.79 12.89
C ASP A 51 -9.34 -28.93 11.38
N PRO A 52 -10.39 -28.81 10.53
CA PRO A 52 -10.26 -29.05 9.10
C PRO A 52 -9.37 -28.03 8.38
N ASP A 53 -9.22 -26.82 8.89
CA ASP A 53 -8.38 -25.79 8.27
C ASP A 53 -6.89 -26.10 8.47
N TYR A 54 -6.52 -26.63 9.64
CA TYR A 54 -5.18 -27.13 9.90
C TYR A 54 -4.88 -28.38 9.07
N ALA A 55 -5.82 -29.33 8.99
CA ALA A 55 -5.68 -30.51 8.14
C ALA A 55 -5.49 -30.14 6.67
N ALA A 56 -6.24 -29.15 6.16
CA ALA A 56 -6.07 -28.65 4.80
C ALA A 56 -4.72 -27.95 4.58
N ALA A 57 -4.24 -27.18 5.54
CA ALA A 57 -2.92 -26.55 5.46
C ALA A 57 -1.77 -27.57 5.47
N LEU A 58 -1.87 -28.63 6.28
CA LEU A 58 -0.93 -29.75 6.31
C LEU A 58 -0.94 -30.52 4.97
N ALA A 59 -2.12 -30.87 4.46
CA ALA A 59 -2.24 -31.56 3.18
C ALA A 59 -1.65 -30.74 2.01
N ARG A 60 -1.79 -29.40 2.05
CA ARG A 60 -1.16 -28.52 1.05
C ARG A 60 0.36 -28.50 1.15
N LEU A 61 0.90 -28.45 2.37
CA LEU A 61 2.35 -28.55 2.61
C LEU A 61 2.89 -29.86 2.02
N ASP A 62 2.23 -30.98 2.31
CA ASP A 62 2.58 -32.31 1.81
C ASP A 62 2.48 -32.43 0.29
N ALA A 63 1.40 -31.92 -0.31
CA ALA A 63 1.21 -31.94 -1.75
C ALA A 63 2.29 -31.13 -2.49
N ALA A 64 2.75 -30.03 -1.89
CA ALA A 64 3.78 -29.19 -2.47
C ALA A 64 5.19 -29.83 -2.40
N VAL A 65 5.47 -30.59 -1.33
CA VAL A 65 6.66 -31.46 -1.25
C VAL A 65 6.64 -32.47 -2.41
N LEU A 66 5.55 -33.21 -2.58
CA LEU A 66 5.38 -34.22 -3.62
C LEU A 66 5.56 -33.62 -5.04
N SER A 67 4.94 -32.47 -5.29
CA SER A 67 5.03 -31.74 -6.57
C SER A 67 6.48 -31.37 -6.92
N SER A 68 7.25 -30.90 -5.94
CA SER A 68 8.65 -30.55 -6.15
C SER A 68 9.54 -31.81 -6.27
N LEU A 69 9.25 -32.89 -5.54
CA LEU A 69 9.99 -34.16 -5.64
C LEU A 69 9.87 -34.82 -7.02
N ALA A 70 8.74 -34.62 -7.70
CA ALA A 70 8.53 -35.08 -9.07
C ALA A 70 9.47 -34.40 -10.08
N LYS A 71 10.02 -33.23 -9.73
CA LYS A 71 10.92 -32.42 -10.55
C LYS A 71 12.38 -32.55 -10.15
N LEU A 72 12.70 -33.35 -9.12
CA LEU A 72 14.07 -33.53 -8.65
C LEU A 72 14.92 -34.25 -9.70
N ASP A 73 16.07 -33.66 -10.04
CA ASP A 73 17.12 -34.33 -10.81
C ASP A 73 17.87 -35.33 -9.93
N ARG A 74 17.72 -36.61 -10.27
CA ARG A 74 18.31 -37.76 -9.56
C ARG A 74 19.57 -38.29 -10.25
N THR A 75 20.08 -37.61 -11.26
CA THR A 75 21.31 -38.05 -11.95
C THR A 75 22.55 -37.80 -11.09
N ALA A 76 23.52 -38.72 -11.14
CA ALA A 76 24.76 -38.59 -10.37
C ALA A 76 25.63 -37.40 -10.82
N THR A 77 25.40 -36.91 -12.03
CA THR A 77 26.11 -35.78 -12.66
C THR A 77 25.23 -34.53 -12.75
N ARG A 78 24.24 -34.38 -11.86
CA ARG A 78 23.27 -33.28 -11.91
C ARG A 78 23.97 -31.93 -11.91
N LYS A 79 23.47 -31.00 -12.72
CA LYS A 79 23.94 -29.61 -12.82
C LYS A 79 22.91 -28.60 -12.26
N LEU A 80 21.81 -29.12 -11.75
CA LEU A 80 20.67 -28.41 -11.21
C LEU A 80 19.98 -29.32 -10.17
N ILE A 81 19.12 -28.75 -9.34
CA ILE A 81 18.36 -29.52 -8.35
C ILE A 81 17.01 -29.95 -8.91
N PHE A 82 16.28 -29.02 -9.51
CA PHE A 82 14.97 -29.26 -10.12
C PHE A 82 15.02 -29.03 -11.62
N THR A 83 14.46 -29.97 -12.39
CA THR A 83 14.53 -29.96 -13.87
C THR A 83 13.93 -28.71 -14.51
N ASP A 84 13.09 -27.97 -13.78
CA ASP A 84 12.48 -26.71 -14.21
C ASP A 84 13.13 -25.45 -13.60
N GLN A 85 14.28 -25.58 -12.92
CA GLN A 85 15.02 -24.49 -12.29
C GLN A 85 16.50 -24.52 -12.71
N PRO A 86 16.84 -24.09 -13.94
CA PRO A 86 18.22 -24.03 -14.40
C PRO A 86 19.01 -22.99 -13.60
N LEU A 87 20.15 -23.40 -13.02
CA LEU A 87 20.99 -22.52 -12.18
C LEU A 87 21.76 -21.45 -12.96
N THR A 88 21.56 -21.34 -14.28
CA THR A 88 22.07 -20.25 -15.12
C THR A 88 21.13 -19.05 -15.19
N ALA A 89 19.92 -19.15 -14.65
CA ALA A 89 18.96 -18.05 -14.54
C ALA A 89 18.85 -17.64 -13.08
N ASP A 90 19.08 -16.37 -12.78
CA ASP A 90 19.13 -15.89 -11.40
C ASP A 90 17.83 -16.15 -10.61
N PRO A 91 16.60 -16.08 -11.18
CA PRO A 91 15.39 -16.36 -10.41
C PRO A 91 15.26 -17.85 -10.03
N SER A 92 15.95 -18.76 -10.71
CA SER A 92 15.93 -20.19 -10.39
C SER A 92 16.63 -20.51 -9.06
N ILE A 93 17.59 -19.68 -8.66
CA ILE A 93 18.38 -19.87 -7.43
C ILE A 93 17.48 -19.72 -6.19
N PRO A 94 16.78 -18.58 -5.97
CA PRO A 94 15.86 -18.46 -4.85
C PRO A 94 14.69 -19.43 -4.96
N ASN A 95 14.14 -19.67 -6.16
CA ASN A 95 13.05 -20.66 -6.34
C ASN A 95 13.45 -22.07 -5.90
N THR A 96 14.70 -22.47 -6.12
CA THR A 96 15.23 -23.76 -5.65
C THR A 96 15.26 -23.78 -4.12
N TYR A 97 15.82 -22.75 -3.49
CA TYR A 97 15.88 -22.67 -2.03
C TYR A 97 14.50 -22.57 -1.36
N VAL A 98 13.52 -21.88 -1.95
CA VAL A 98 12.13 -21.85 -1.45
C VAL A 98 11.50 -23.25 -1.43
N ARG A 99 11.76 -24.07 -2.46
CA ARG A 99 11.28 -25.48 -2.47
C ARG A 99 11.98 -26.32 -1.39
N LEU A 100 13.28 -26.11 -1.19
CA LEU A 100 14.02 -26.80 -0.12
C LEU A 100 13.56 -26.38 1.27
N GLU A 101 13.23 -25.11 1.48
CA GLU A 101 12.64 -24.60 2.72
C GLU A 101 11.27 -25.21 2.97
N GLN A 102 10.44 -25.35 1.92
CA GLN A 102 9.17 -26.05 2.03
C GLN A 102 9.35 -27.52 2.45
N TRP A 103 10.36 -28.21 1.92
CA TRP A 103 10.69 -29.58 2.33
C TRP A 103 11.14 -29.63 3.80
N ALA A 104 12.05 -28.76 4.21
CA ALA A 104 12.51 -28.68 5.60
C ALA A 104 11.35 -28.33 6.56
N THR A 105 10.44 -27.46 6.13
CA THR A 105 9.25 -27.10 6.91
C THR A 105 8.32 -28.31 7.08
N ALA A 106 8.05 -29.06 6.01
CA ALA A 106 7.26 -30.30 6.08
C ALA A 106 7.91 -31.36 6.97
N TRP A 107 9.23 -31.50 6.89
CA TRP A 107 10.00 -32.41 7.75
C TRP A 107 9.92 -32.02 9.23
N ALA A 108 9.92 -30.72 9.54
CA ALA A 108 9.88 -30.20 10.90
C ALA A 108 8.48 -30.00 11.48
N THR A 109 7.40 -30.26 10.73
CA THR A 109 6.02 -29.94 11.14
C THR A 109 5.27 -31.19 11.64
N PRO A 110 4.88 -31.27 12.92
CA PRO A 110 4.02 -32.35 13.40
C PRO A 110 2.69 -32.40 12.65
N GLY A 111 2.29 -33.61 12.21
CA GLY A 111 1.06 -33.84 11.44
C GLY A 111 1.25 -33.85 9.92
N SER A 112 2.40 -33.40 9.41
CA SER A 112 2.81 -33.62 8.01
C SER A 112 3.14 -35.10 7.82
N GLN A 113 2.84 -35.67 6.65
CA GLN A 113 3.22 -37.06 6.34
C GLN A 113 4.75 -37.24 6.24
N TYR A 114 5.48 -36.14 6.05
CA TYR A 114 6.94 -36.12 5.96
C TYR A 114 7.63 -35.76 7.28
N HIS A 115 6.87 -35.60 8.36
CA HIS A 115 7.42 -35.24 9.66
C HIS A 115 8.48 -36.24 10.11
N ALA A 116 9.71 -35.76 10.34
CA ALA A 116 10.87 -36.57 10.69
C ALA A 116 11.20 -37.72 9.70
N ASP A 117 10.77 -37.63 8.43
CA ASP A 117 11.05 -38.66 7.41
C ASP A 117 12.55 -38.67 7.04
N PRO A 118 13.30 -39.76 7.30
CA PRO A 118 14.72 -39.84 6.99
C PRO A 118 15.00 -39.80 5.48
N ALA A 119 14.06 -40.26 4.63
CA ALA A 119 14.25 -40.23 3.19
C ALA A 119 14.19 -38.80 2.64
N LEU A 120 13.20 -38.01 3.09
CA LEU A 120 13.13 -36.59 2.72
C LEU A 120 14.35 -35.82 3.24
N LEU A 121 14.77 -36.08 4.48
CA LEU A 121 15.95 -35.43 5.07
C LEU A 121 17.21 -35.65 4.22
N ALA A 122 17.50 -36.91 3.85
CA ALA A 122 18.66 -37.24 3.02
C ALA A 122 18.61 -36.51 1.66
N VAL A 123 17.43 -36.39 1.06
CA VAL A 123 17.23 -35.65 -0.19
C VAL A 123 17.48 -34.15 -0.02
N ILE A 124 17.00 -33.54 1.07
CA ILE A 124 17.25 -32.13 1.38
C ILE A 124 18.76 -31.88 1.55
N GLN A 125 19.43 -32.68 2.40
CA GLN A 125 20.87 -32.55 2.65
C GLN A 125 21.68 -32.68 1.36
N ALA A 126 21.39 -33.68 0.53
CA ALA A 126 22.07 -33.85 -0.76
C ALA A 126 21.82 -32.65 -1.70
N ALA A 127 20.60 -32.11 -1.73
CA ALA A 127 20.26 -30.95 -2.57
C ALA A 127 20.98 -29.68 -2.10
N LEU A 128 21.07 -29.43 -0.80
CA LEU A 128 21.83 -28.31 -0.22
C LEU A 128 23.32 -28.41 -0.56
N GLU A 129 23.91 -29.60 -0.41
CA GLU A 129 25.30 -29.84 -0.76
C GLU A 129 25.55 -29.59 -2.26
N SER A 130 24.62 -29.99 -3.13
CA SER A 130 24.71 -29.66 -4.56
C SER A 130 24.53 -28.17 -4.85
N MET A 131 23.66 -27.45 -4.15
CA MET A 131 23.53 -25.99 -4.31
C MET A 131 24.83 -25.26 -3.95
N ASP A 132 25.44 -25.63 -2.81
CA ASP A 132 26.73 -25.12 -2.37
C ASP A 132 27.84 -25.40 -3.40
N GLN A 133 27.98 -26.66 -3.83
CA GLN A 133 29.00 -27.05 -4.79
C GLN A 133 28.82 -26.43 -6.17
N LEU A 134 27.58 -26.25 -6.64
CA LEU A 134 27.30 -25.78 -8.00
C LEU A 134 27.30 -24.25 -8.09
N ILE A 135 26.55 -23.55 -7.23
CA ILE A 135 26.19 -22.16 -7.52
C ILE A 135 26.26 -21.21 -6.32
N TYR A 136 25.83 -21.59 -5.12
CA TYR A 136 25.67 -20.65 -4.01
C TYR A 136 26.79 -20.82 -2.99
N LYS A 137 27.98 -20.32 -3.34
CA LYS A 137 29.24 -20.48 -2.59
C LYS A 137 30.09 -19.20 -2.66
N THR A 138 31.12 -19.13 -1.82
CA THR A 138 32.02 -17.97 -1.67
C THR A 138 32.86 -17.62 -2.90
N THR A 139 32.94 -18.49 -3.90
CA THR A 139 33.65 -18.21 -5.16
C THR A 139 32.74 -17.75 -6.28
N THR A 140 31.43 -17.66 -6.04
CA THR A 140 30.46 -17.28 -7.07
C THR A 140 30.35 -15.76 -7.15
N VAL A 141 30.41 -15.25 -8.38
CA VAL A 141 30.09 -13.85 -8.70
C VAL A 141 28.62 -13.77 -9.06
N GLU A 142 27.92 -12.77 -8.52
CA GLU A 142 26.51 -12.54 -8.80
C GLU A 142 26.28 -12.25 -10.30
N PHE A 143 25.15 -12.73 -10.81
CA PHE A 143 24.67 -12.36 -12.13
C PHE A 143 23.16 -12.14 -12.11
N GLY A 144 22.65 -11.36 -13.06
CA GLY A 144 21.23 -11.03 -13.14
C GLY A 144 20.81 -10.13 -11.98
N ASN A 145 19.68 -10.43 -11.33
CA ASN A 145 19.14 -9.61 -10.26
C ASN A 145 19.84 -9.90 -8.90
N TRP A 146 20.49 -8.88 -8.33
CA TRP A 146 21.11 -8.91 -6.99
C TRP A 146 20.19 -9.51 -5.90
N TRP A 147 18.88 -9.22 -5.99
CA TRP A 147 17.89 -9.69 -5.02
C TRP A 147 17.87 -11.22 -4.91
N SER A 148 18.07 -11.91 -6.02
CA SER A 148 18.08 -13.38 -6.07
C SER A 148 19.17 -13.97 -5.18
N TRP A 149 20.31 -13.27 -5.07
CA TRP A 149 21.49 -13.70 -4.33
C TRP A 149 21.47 -13.25 -2.88
N GLU A 150 21.19 -11.97 -2.66
CA GLU A 150 21.33 -11.32 -1.34
C GLU A 150 20.10 -11.51 -0.44
N ILE A 151 18.91 -11.73 -1.02
CA ILE A 151 17.64 -11.84 -0.25
C ILE A 151 16.92 -13.16 -0.54
N GLY A 152 16.66 -13.45 -1.81
CA GLY A 152 15.79 -14.55 -2.22
C GLY A 152 16.37 -15.92 -1.89
N ALA A 153 17.69 -16.09 -1.97
CA ALA A 153 18.38 -17.33 -1.63
C ALA A 153 18.85 -17.38 -0.17
N THR A 154 19.34 -16.25 0.37
CA THR A 154 19.86 -16.16 1.74
C THR A 154 18.82 -16.51 2.80
N ARG A 155 17.61 -15.93 2.69
CA ARG A 155 16.57 -16.08 3.72
C ARG A 155 16.08 -17.53 3.84
N PRO A 156 15.69 -18.22 2.76
CA PRO A 156 15.28 -19.62 2.88
C PRO A 156 16.44 -20.51 3.34
N LEU A 157 17.69 -20.27 2.90
CA LEU A 157 18.85 -21.04 3.38
C LEU A 157 19.05 -20.89 4.89
N ALA A 158 18.95 -19.67 5.42
CA ALA A 158 19.01 -19.43 6.87
C ALA A 158 17.88 -20.15 7.62
N ASN A 159 16.66 -20.13 7.08
CA ASN A 159 15.51 -20.82 7.67
C ASN A 159 15.69 -22.35 7.67
N ILE A 160 16.18 -22.93 6.56
CA ILE A 160 16.50 -24.36 6.45
C ILE A 160 17.52 -24.77 7.51
N MET A 161 18.58 -23.98 7.71
CA MET A 161 19.60 -24.27 8.72
C MET A 161 19.05 -24.25 10.15
N VAL A 162 18.03 -23.44 10.44
CA VAL A 162 17.36 -23.46 11.75
C VAL A 162 16.46 -24.68 11.89
N LEU A 163 15.66 -25.00 10.87
CA LEU A 163 14.75 -26.15 10.88
C LEU A 163 15.49 -27.49 10.99
N LEU A 164 16.67 -27.59 10.36
CA LEU A 164 17.50 -28.79 10.32
C LEU A 164 18.76 -28.67 11.18
N TYR A 165 18.73 -27.82 12.22
CA TYR A 165 19.93 -27.49 12.99
C TYR A 165 20.66 -28.73 13.50
N ASP A 166 19.96 -29.65 14.16
CA ASP A 166 20.54 -30.87 14.73
C ASP A 166 20.92 -31.92 13.67
N GLU A 167 20.38 -31.80 12.46
CA GLU A 167 20.61 -32.73 11.35
C GLU A 167 21.72 -32.27 10.39
N LEU A 168 22.21 -31.04 10.53
CA LEU A 168 23.30 -30.50 9.73
C LEU A 168 24.60 -30.49 10.55
N PRO A 169 25.69 -31.13 10.09
CA PRO A 169 26.98 -31.05 10.77
C PRO A 169 27.45 -29.60 10.93
N ALA A 170 28.15 -29.29 12.03
CA ALA A 170 28.62 -27.94 12.33
C ALA A 170 29.44 -27.33 11.16
N GLU A 171 30.35 -28.09 10.57
CA GLU A 171 31.16 -27.68 9.43
C GLU A 171 30.31 -27.35 8.19
N THR A 172 29.22 -28.08 7.97
CA THR A 172 28.27 -27.80 6.88
C THR A 172 27.53 -26.49 7.14
N ARG A 173 27.08 -26.26 8.39
CA ARG A 173 26.43 -24.99 8.78
C ARG A 173 27.39 -23.81 8.61
N GLU A 174 28.66 -23.96 8.96
CA GLU A 174 29.70 -22.94 8.75
C GLU A 174 29.92 -22.62 7.27
N ARG A 175 29.98 -23.62 6.38
CA ARG A 175 30.11 -23.39 4.92
C ARG A 175 28.93 -22.61 4.36
N TYR A 176 27.70 -23.01 4.68
CA TYR A 176 26.49 -22.32 4.20
C TYR A 176 26.39 -20.90 4.75
N CYS A 177 26.79 -20.71 6.01
CA CYS A 177 26.91 -19.39 6.61
C CYS A 177 27.96 -18.52 5.92
N ALA A 178 29.10 -19.09 5.53
CA ALA A 178 30.13 -18.37 4.76
C ALA A 178 29.62 -17.97 3.36
N ALA A 179 28.79 -18.79 2.71
CA ALA A 179 28.12 -18.41 1.47
C ALA A 179 27.16 -17.22 1.67
N ILE A 180 26.33 -17.24 2.74
CA ILE A 180 25.47 -16.09 3.08
C ILE A 180 26.32 -14.84 3.35
N ASP A 181 27.40 -14.96 4.13
CA ASP A 181 28.27 -13.82 4.46
C ASP A 181 29.04 -13.27 3.24
N HIS A 182 29.25 -14.09 2.21
CA HIS A 182 29.85 -13.65 0.95
C HIS A 182 28.92 -12.73 0.16
N PHE A 183 27.64 -13.10 0.03
CA PHE A 183 26.65 -12.29 -0.67
C PHE A 183 26.13 -11.13 0.18
N VAL A 184 26.04 -11.30 1.50
CA VAL A 184 25.56 -10.28 2.45
C VAL A 184 26.59 -10.09 3.56
N PRO A 185 27.73 -9.44 3.28
CA PRO A 185 28.75 -9.17 4.29
C PRO A 185 28.28 -8.15 5.33
N ASP A 186 27.39 -7.23 4.94
CA ASP A 186 26.81 -6.20 5.79
C ASP A 186 25.34 -5.95 5.39
N PRO A 187 24.35 -6.23 6.26
CA PRO A 187 22.94 -6.02 5.93
C PRO A 187 22.56 -4.54 5.75
N TYR A 188 23.43 -3.59 6.11
CA TYR A 188 23.25 -2.16 5.80
C TYR A 188 23.55 -1.83 4.34
N ARG A 189 24.14 -2.75 3.59
CA ARG A 189 24.51 -2.58 2.19
C ARG A 189 23.74 -3.55 1.31
N MET A 190 23.50 -3.14 0.08
CA MET A 190 22.97 -4.00 -0.99
C MET A 190 23.70 -3.72 -2.29
N PHE A 191 23.62 -4.67 -3.22
CA PHE A 191 24.33 -4.76 -4.49
C PHE A 191 25.74 -5.34 -4.38
N PRO A 192 26.17 -6.11 -5.40
CA PRO A 192 27.50 -6.69 -5.43
C PRO A 192 28.58 -5.61 -5.62
N PRO A 193 29.84 -5.89 -5.23
CA PRO A 193 30.96 -4.95 -5.34
C PRO A 193 31.10 -4.31 -6.72
N GLU A 194 30.88 -5.06 -7.79
CA GLU A 194 31.00 -4.62 -9.19
C GLU A 194 29.96 -3.55 -9.56
N ARG A 195 28.80 -3.54 -8.87
CA ARG A 195 27.74 -2.55 -9.06
C ARG A 195 27.90 -1.32 -8.17
N GLY A 196 28.73 -1.39 -7.14
CA GLY A 196 28.90 -0.35 -6.12
C GLY A 196 27.83 -0.44 -5.05
N PRO A 197 28.12 -1.07 -3.88
CA PRO A 197 27.14 -1.28 -2.82
C PRO A 197 26.56 0.03 -2.27
N ILE A 198 25.24 0.11 -2.20
CA ILE A 198 24.53 1.27 -1.64
C ILE A 198 23.86 0.93 -0.32
N VAL A 199 23.38 1.94 0.41
CA VAL A 199 22.66 1.71 1.67
C VAL A 199 21.33 1.01 1.36
N SER A 200 21.08 -0.13 2.02
CA SER A 200 19.78 -0.81 1.95
C SER A 200 18.75 -0.05 2.77
N THR A 201 17.52 0.07 2.28
CA THR A 201 16.42 0.83 2.91
C THR A 201 15.12 0.03 2.89
N GLY A 202 14.14 0.44 3.70
CA GLY A 202 12.78 -0.10 3.67
C GLY A 202 12.75 -1.63 3.76
N ALA A 203 11.97 -2.27 2.87
CA ALA A 203 11.82 -3.72 2.85
C ALA A 203 13.14 -4.47 2.64
N ASN A 204 14.05 -3.93 1.79
CA ASN A 204 15.34 -4.57 1.51
C ASN A 204 16.20 -4.65 2.77
N ARG A 205 16.26 -3.57 3.57
CA ARG A 205 16.97 -3.58 4.86
C ARG A 205 16.42 -4.66 5.79
N VAL A 206 15.09 -4.73 5.94
CA VAL A 206 14.46 -5.72 6.82
C VAL A 206 14.76 -7.15 6.36
N ASP A 207 14.69 -7.42 5.07
CA ASP A 207 14.95 -8.74 4.51
C ASP A 207 16.43 -9.17 4.69
N LEU A 208 17.38 -8.26 4.46
CA LEU A 208 18.80 -8.49 4.71
C LEU A 208 19.08 -8.71 6.20
N CYS A 209 18.52 -7.88 7.07
CA CYS A 209 18.61 -8.06 8.52
C CYS A 209 18.00 -9.39 8.97
N GLN A 210 16.86 -9.80 8.40
CA GLN A 210 16.24 -11.09 8.71
C GLN A 210 17.19 -12.24 8.38
N ALA A 211 17.78 -12.22 7.18
CA ALA A 211 18.73 -13.24 6.76
C ALA A 211 19.90 -13.36 7.74
N ILE A 212 20.52 -12.23 8.10
CA ILE A 212 21.69 -12.21 9.00
C ILE A 212 21.31 -12.59 10.43
N ILE A 213 20.18 -12.10 10.97
CA ILE A 213 19.71 -12.49 12.32
C ILE A 213 19.52 -14.00 12.40
N VAL A 214 18.80 -14.59 11.44
CA VAL A 214 18.50 -16.04 11.44
C VAL A 214 19.77 -16.86 11.25
N ARG A 215 20.64 -16.47 10.30
CA ARG A 215 21.96 -17.11 10.08
C ARG A 215 22.85 -17.03 11.32
N SER A 216 22.80 -15.94 12.08
CA SER A 216 23.57 -15.79 13.32
C SER A 216 23.13 -16.77 14.41
N LEU A 217 21.86 -17.20 14.42
CA LEU A 217 21.39 -18.19 15.38
C LEU A 217 22.07 -19.55 15.21
N VAL A 218 22.55 -19.86 14.00
CA VAL A 218 23.05 -21.18 13.62
C VAL A 218 24.52 -21.37 14.02
N THR A 219 25.34 -20.32 13.99
CA THR A 219 26.75 -20.38 14.45
C THR A 219 26.98 -19.58 15.72
N GLU A 220 25.91 -19.13 16.37
CA GLU A 220 25.95 -18.38 17.64
C GLU A 220 26.79 -17.09 17.53
N ASP A 221 26.67 -16.41 16.37
CA ASP A 221 27.39 -15.17 16.07
C ASP A 221 26.64 -13.95 16.62
N GLU A 222 26.94 -13.62 17.89
CA GLU A 222 26.35 -12.49 18.60
C GLU A 222 26.63 -11.13 17.93
N ALA A 223 27.82 -10.96 17.35
CA ALA A 223 28.21 -9.68 16.75
C ALA A 223 27.36 -9.37 15.51
N LYS A 224 27.21 -10.35 14.61
CA LYS A 224 26.33 -10.22 13.43
C LYS A 224 24.87 -10.08 13.81
N LEU A 225 24.39 -10.82 14.82
CA LEU A 225 23.01 -10.72 15.30
C LEU A 225 22.73 -9.29 15.80
N THR A 226 23.60 -8.77 16.65
CA THR A 226 23.49 -7.43 17.23
C THR A 226 23.52 -6.36 16.14
N HIS A 227 24.46 -6.44 15.21
CA HIS A 227 24.58 -5.52 14.08
C HIS A 227 23.30 -5.52 13.21
N ALA A 228 22.79 -6.70 12.86
CA ALA A 228 21.58 -6.83 12.05
C ALA A 228 20.31 -6.38 12.80
N ARG A 229 20.19 -6.67 14.11
CA ARG A 229 19.11 -6.15 14.97
C ARG A 229 19.09 -4.63 14.96
N ASP A 230 20.24 -4.00 15.14
CA ASP A 230 20.32 -2.54 15.23
C ASP A 230 19.98 -1.88 13.88
N GLY A 231 20.28 -2.56 12.76
CA GLY A 231 19.91 -2.15 11.40
C GLY A 231 18.41 -2.06 11.11
N LEU A 232 17.58 -2.69 11.96
CA LEU A 232 16.13 -2.56 11.88
C LEU A 232 15.65 -1.14 12.25
N SER A 233 16.36 -0.46 13.15
CA SER A 233 15.91 0.83 13.72
C SER A 233 15.71 1.93 12.68
N ASP A 234 16.49 1.90 11.59
CA ASP A 234 16.38 2.85 10.49
C ASP A 234 15.07 2.69 9.68
N THR A 235 14.48 1.49 9.69
CA THR A 235 13.39 1.12 8.77
C THR A 235 12.02 1.65 9.17
N TRP A 236 11.84 2.00 10.44
CA TRP A 236 10.60 2.58 10.96
C TRP A 236 10.72 4.06 11.31
N GLN A 237 11.86 4.71 11.02
CA GLN A 237 11.96 6.15 11.23
C GLN A 237 11.08 6.90 10.21
N TYR A 238 10.51 8.03 10.63
CA TYR A 238 9.87 8.93 9.69
C TYR A 238 10.89 9.57 8.77
N VAL A 239 10.60 9.56 7.47
CA VAL A 239 11.33 10.32 6.45
C VAL A 239 10.50 11.51 5.97
N THR A 240 11.18 12.47 5.35
CA THR A 240 10.57 13.63 4.69
C THR A 240 10.78 13.60 3.17
N SER A 241 11.53 12.61 2.67
CA SER A 241 11.83 12.39 1.25
C SER A 241 12.41 10.99 1.07
N GLY A 242 12.22 10.39 -0.11
CA GLY A 242 12.72 9.05 -0.42
C GLY A 242 11.93 7.93 0.26
N ASP A 243 12.62 6.80 0.49
CA ASP A 243 12.01 5.55 0.94
C ASP A 243 11.70 5.55 2.44
N GLY A 244 10.51 5.07 2.82
CA GLY A 244 10.12 4.88 4.21
C GLY A 244 8.72 5.40 4.56
N PHE A 245 8.43 5.44 5.86
CA PHE A 245 7.18 5.97 6.38
C PHE A 245 7.24 7.50 6.51
N TYR A 246 6.15 8.16 6.15
CA TYR A 246 5.94 9.59 6.35
C TYR A 246 4.94 9.82 7.49
N ARG A 247 4.97 11.01 8.08
CA ARG A 247 4.14 11.36 9.24
C ARG A 247 2.63 11.32 8.95
N ASP A 248 2.24 11.53 7.70
CA ASP A 248 0.85 11.47 7.23
C ASP A 248 0.34 10.04 6.99
N GLY A 249 1.18 9.01 7.22
CA GLY A 249 0.85 7.61 6.95
C GLY A 249 1.26 7.13 5.56
N SER A 250 1.86 7.97 4.72
CA SER A 250 2.39 7.53 3.43
C SER A 250 3.54 6.54 3.62
N PHE A 251 3.66 5.59 2.70
CA PHE A 251 4.84 4.75 2.56
C PHE A 251 5.31 4.77 1.12
N VAL A 252 6.56 5.19 0.93
CA VAL A 252 7.20 5.27 -0.39
C VAL A 252 8.35 4.27 -0.45
N GLN A 253 8.51 3.62 -1.61
CA GLN A 253 9.69 2.83 -1.94
C GLN A 253 10.09 3.15 -3.39
N HIS A 254 11.36 2.89 -3.74
CA HIS A 254 11.92 3.23 -5.05
C HIS A 254 11.84 4.74 -5.35
N THR A 255 12.02 5.51 -4.27
CA THR A 255 12.10 6.96 -4.17
C THR A 255 10.80 7.72 -4.50
N TRP A 256 9.99 7.21 -5.43
CA TRP A 256 8.89 7.97 -6.04
C TRP A 256 7.57 7.19 -6.18
N VAL A 257 7.45 6.01 -5.57
CA VAL A 257 6.29 5.12 -5.78
C VAL A 257 5.55 4.89 -4.46
N ALA A 258 4.25 5.14 -4.47
CA ALA A 258 3.36 4.82 -3.36
C ALA A 258 3.26 3.29 -3.20
N TYR A 259 3.75 2.75 -2.07
CA TYR A 259 4.08 1.32 -2.00
C TYR A 259 3.65 0.60 -0.72
N THR A 260 2.73 1.18 0.06
CA THR A 260 2.22 0.58 1.30
C THR A 260 1.79 -0.87 1.13
N GLY A 261 1.16 -1.18 0.00
CA GLY A 261 0.50 -2.46 -0.26
C GLY A 261 1.39 -3.62 -0.69
N THR A 262 2.71 -3.42 -0.87
CA THR A 262 3.63 -4.54 -1.17
C THR A 262 4.95 -4.40 -0.41
N TYR A 263 5.85 -3.49 -0.78
CA TYR A 263 7.10 -3.26 -0.04
C TYR A 263 6.81 -2.86 1.42
N GLY A 264 5.75 -2.07 1.64
CA GLY A 264 5.28 -1.77 2.99
C GLY A 264 4.87 -3.02 3.77
N HIS A 265 4.18 -3.99 3.14
CA HIS A 265 3.83 -5.24 3.82
C HIS A 265 5.03 -6.15 4.09
N VAL A 266 5.98 -6.24 3.15
CA VAL A 266 7.22 -7.00 3.36
C VAL A 266 7.94 -6.46 4.60
N LEU A 267 8.08 -5.13 4.70
CA LEU A 267 8.65 -4.46 5.86
C LEU A 267 7.86 -4.77 7.14
N LEU A 268 6.53 -4.57 7.14
CA LEU A 268 5.69 -4.73 8.34
C LEU A 268 5.74 -6.17 8.88
N ASN A 269 5.64 -7.15 7.98
CA ASN A 269 5.67 -8.56 8.34
C ASN A 269 7.05 -8.99 8.82
N GLY A 270 8.12 -8.60 8.11
CA GLY A 270 9.50 -8.91 8.49
C GLY A 270 9.85 -8.37 9.87
N ILE A 271 9.55 -7.10 10.15
CA ILE A 271 9.80 -6.51 11.47
C ILE A 271 8.93 -7.19 12.53
N GLY A 272 7.64 -7.44 12.27
CA GLY A 272 6.77 -8.12 13.22
C GLY A 272 7.29 -9.50 13.62
N LYS A 273 7.83 -10.27 12.67
CA LYS A 273 8.49 -11.56 12.91
C LYS A 273 9.75 -11.42 13.75
N LEU A 274 10.61 -10.44 13.43
CA LEU A 274 11.88 -10.23 14.13
C LEU A 274 11.70 -9.67 15.55
N LEU A 275 10.75 -8.75 15.76
CA LEU A 275 10.37 -8.29 17.09
C LEU A 275 9.83 -9.45 17.93
N ALA A 276 8.95 -10.27 17.35
CA ALA A 276 8.43 -11.45 18.01
C ALA A 276 9.57 -12.41 18.37
N LEU A 277 10.49 -12.73 17.44
CA LEU A 277 11.64 -13.60 17.66
C LEU A 277 12.51 -13.10 18.82
N LEU A 278 12.98 -11.86 18.78
CA LEU A 278 13.97 -11.33 19.70
C LEU A 278 13.39 -10.95 21.09
N ALA A 279 12.06 -10.85 21.22
CA ALA A 279 11.43 -10.56 22.50
C ALA A 279 11.79 -11.58 23.59
N ASN A 280 11.96 -11.09 24.83
CA ASN A 280 12.37 -11.86 26.01
C ASN A 280 13.73 -12.57 25.84
N SER A 281 14.67 -11.93 25.14
CA SER A 281 16.06 -12.37 25.02
C SER A 281 17.02 -11.20 25.27
N PRO A 282 18.34 -11.44 25.47
CA PRO A 282 19.35 -10.38 25.55
C PRO A 282 19.38 -9.44 24.34
N TRP A 283 18.84 -9.89 23.19
CA TRP A 283 18.80 -9.11 21.95
C TRP A 283 17.43 -8.52 21.62
N ALA A 284 16.54 -8.39 22.59
CA ALA A 284 15.26 -7.71 22.39
C ALA A 284 15.48 -6.30 21.80
N VAL A 285 14.64 -5.91 20.84
CA VAL A 285 14.69 -4.56 20.25
C VAL A 285 14.17 -3.56 21.29
N THR A 286 15.06 -2.72 21.81
CA THR A 286 14.74 -1.76 22.87
C THR A 286 14.51 -0.33 22.36
N ASP A 287 14.74 -0.04 21.07
CA ASP A 287 14.50 1.29 20.47
C ASP A 287 13.08 1.78 20.80
N PRO A 288 12.92 2.89 21.56
CA PRO A 288 11.60 3.42 21.89
C PRO A 288 10.84 3.90 20.64
N LYS A 289 11.54 4.23 19.55
CA LYS A 289 10.92 4.67 18.30
C LYS A 289 10.26 3.55 17.51
N ARG A 290 10.34 2.29 17.96
CA ARG A 290 9.48 1.21 17.44
C ARG A 290 7.98 1.52 17.55
N GLN A 291 7.59 2.47 18.42
CA GLN A 291 6.22 2.98 18.45
C GLN A 291 5.76 3.56 17.10
N ILE A 292 6.68 4.09 16.28
CA ILE A 292 6.36 4.58 14.93
C ILE A 292 5.84 3.44 14.03
N LEU A 293 6.37 2.22 14.18
CA LEU A 293 5.88 1.03 13.49
C LEU A 293 4.45 0.69 13.92
N PHE A 294 4.16 0.74 15.22
CA PHE A 294 2.82 0.45 15.71
C PHE A 294 1.81 1.51 15.26
N ASP A 295 2.20 2.79 15.31
CA ASP A 295 1.44 3.88 14.75
C ASP A 295 1.18 3.73 13.25
N SER A 296 2.12 3.13 12.50
CA SER A 296 1.98 2.94 11.05
C SER A 296 0.87 1.94 10.73
N VAL A 297 0.55 0.96 11.58
CA VAL A 297 -0.63 0.11 11.40
C VAL A 297 -1.89 0.96 11.24
N ALA A 298 -2.12 1.87 12.19
CA ALA A 298 -3.29 2.74 12.18
C ALA A 298 -3.25 3.80 11.07
N LYS A 299 -2.09 4.39 10.81
CA LYS A 299 -1.94 5.53 9.88
C LYS A 299 -1.77 5.10 8.42
N ALA A 300 -1.02 4.03 8.16
CA ALA A 300 -0.62 3.61 6.82
C ALA A 300 -1.46 2.45 6.29
N TYR A 301 -1.79 1.43 7.10
CA TYR A 301 -2.42 0.20 6.60
C TYR A 301 -3.94 0.18 6.77
N LEU A 302 -4.47 0.50 7.96
CA LEU A 302 -5.93 0.51 8.17
C LEU A 302 -6.68 1.36 7.12
N PRO A 303 -6.18 2.53 6.67
CA PRO A 303 -6.89 3.34 5.69
C PRO A 303 -6.72 2.87 4.24
N VAL A 304 -5.95 1.84 3.92
CA VAL A 304 -5.77 1.33 2.54
C VAL A 304 -6.12 -0.15 2.37
N VAL A 305 -6.61 -0.78 3.43
CA VAL A 305 -7.33 -2.07 3.36
C VAL A 305 -8.83 -1.79 3.39
N HIS A 306 -9.60 -2.49 2.57
CA HIS A 306 -11.07 -2.45 2.60
C HIS A 306 -11.61 -3.84 2.34
N ASP A 307 -12.26 -4.44 3.34
CA ASP A 307 -12.79 -5.82 3.27
C ASP A 307 -11.75 -6.83 2.76
N ALA A 308 -10.59 -6.83 3.41
CA ALA A 308 -9.42 -7.66 3.08
C ALA A 308 -8.80 -7.43 1.69
N ARG A 309 -9.22 -6.38 0.96
CA ARG A 309 -8.57 -5.91 -0.27
C ARG A 309 -7.54 -4.83 0.07
N MET A 310 -6.28 -5.06 -0.24
CA MET A 310 -5.29 -3.98 -0.26
C MET A 310 -5.49 -3.17 -1.54
N MET A 311 -5.79 -1.87 -1.41
CA MET A 311 -6.14 -1.04 -2.56
C MET A 311 -4.99 -0.93 -3.57
N ASP A 312 -5.29 -1.11 -4.86
CA ASP A 312 -4.29 -1.20 -5.94
C ASP A 312 -3.45 0.06 -6.16
N PHE A 313 -3.98 1.23 -5.82
CA PHE A 313 -3.26 2.49 -5.94
C PHE A 313 -1.99 2.60 -5.06
N VAL A 314 -1.75 1.67 -4.12
CA VAL A 314 -0.54 1.60 -3.26
C VAL A 314 0.25 0.31 -3.46
N ARG A 315 0.01 -0.42 -4.56
CA ARG A 315 0.63 -1.73 -4.85
C ARG A 315 1.65 -1.68 -5.99
N GLY A 316 1.87 -0.51 -6.59
CA GLY A 316 2.89 -0.30 -7.64
C GLY A 316 2.73 -1.28 -8.79
N ARG A 317 3.84 -1.88 -9.25
CA ARG A 317 3.82 -2.81 -10.40
C ARG A 317 3.13 -4.14 -10.12
N ALA A 318 2.83 -4.46 -8.86
CA ALA A 318 2.25 -5.74 -8.47
C ALA A 318 0.80 -5.92 -8.96
N VAL A 319 0.12 -4.84 -9.38
CA VAL A 319 -1.17 -4.93 -10.09
C VAL A 319 -1.13 -5.84 -11.32
N SER A 320 0.05 -6.05 -11.90
CA SER A 320 0.24 -6.94 -13.04
C SER A 320 0.42 -8.43 -12.68
N ARG A 321 0.47 -8.79 -11.39
CA ARG A 321 0.78 -10.16 -10.93
C ARG A 321 -0.47 -11.01 -10.79
N TYR A 322 -0.55 -12.09 -11.58
CA TYR A 322 -1.69 -13.01 -11.56
C TYR A 322 -1.90 -13.76 -10.23
N ASN A 323 -0.83 -13.91 -9.44
CA ASN A 323 -0.79 -14.66 -8.19
C ASN A 323 -0.67 -13.75 -6.95
N ALA A 324 -0.85 -12.44 -7.14
CA ALA A 324 -0.87 -11.46 -6.06
C ALA A 324 -1.94 -10.41 -6.40
N SER A 325 -3.21 -10.74 -6.17
CA SER A 325 -4.33 -9.78 -6.27
C SER A 325 -4.40 -8.85 -5.06
N ASP A 326 -5.23 -7.80 -5.13
CA ASP A 326 -5.66 -6.94 -4.02
C ASP A 326 -5.95 -7.73 -2.73
N HIS A 327 -6.70 -8.83 -2.81
CA HIS A 327 -6.96 -9.75 -1.70
C HIS A 327 -5.69 -10.42 -1.16
N ASN A 328 -4.79 -10.92 -2.03
CA ASN A 328 -3.59 -11.62 -1.57
C ASN A 328 -2.67 -10.72 -0.71
N ASP A 329 -2.48 -9.46 -1.10
CA ASP A 329 -1.67 -8.56 -0.26
C ASP A 329 -2.48 -8.02 0.93
N GLY A 330 -3.81 -7.94 0.84
CA GLY A 330 -4.64 -7.67 2.01
C GLY A 330 -4.58 -8.78 3.06
N TYR A 331 -4.48 -10.04 2.64
CA TYR A 331 -4.24 -11.18 3.53
C TYR A 331 -2.85 -11.11 4.19
N THR A 332 -1.85 -10.67 3.43
CA THR A 332 -0.52 -10.42 3.97
C THR A 332 -0.54 -9.30 5.02
N ALA A 333 -1.32 -8.24 4.79
CA ALA A 333 -1.54 -7.17 5.78
C ALA A 333 -2.21 -7.70 7.05
N ILE A 334 -3.26 -8.52 6.89
CA ILE A 334 -3.99 -9.16 8.00
C ILE A 334 -3.03 -9.99 8.86
N GLU A 335 -2.21 -10.84 8.25
CA GLU A 335 -1.21 -11.63 8.99
C GLU A 335 -0.25 -10.74 9.79
N ALA A 336 0.29 -9.71 9.15
CA ALA A 336 1.25 -8.81 9.77
C ALA A 336 0.62 -8.07 10.97
N ILE A 337 -0.60 -7.56 10.81
CA ILE A 337 -1.33 -6.85 11.87
C ILE A 337 -1.67 -7.79 13.04
N LEU A 338 -2.14 -9.02 12.76
CA LEU A 338 -2.45 -9.99 13.81
C LEU A 338 -1.20 -10.43 14.57
N ARG A 339 -0.08 -10.59 13.86
CA ARG A 339 1.21 -10.90 14.47
C ARG A 339 1.68 -9.77 15.38
N LEU A 340 1.64 -8.52 14.90
CA LEU A 340 2.00 -7.34 15.68
C LEU A 340 1.06 -7.11 16.87
N SER A 341 -0.21 -7.49 16.76
CA SER A 341 -1.18 -7.36 17.87
C SER A 341 -0.77 -8.12 19.13
N LYS A 342 0.09 -9.15 19.00
CA LYS A 342 0.63 -9.91 20.15
C LYS A 342 1.73 -9.14 20.91
N GLY A 343 2.31 -8.11 20.31
CA GLY A 343 3.45 -7.35 20.84
C GLY A 343 3.12 -5.92 21.30
N VAL A 344 1.84 -5.53 21.31
CA VAL A 344 1.36 -4.21 21.73
C VAL A 344 0.43 -4.31 22.94
N ASP A 345 0.07 -3.18 23.55
CA ASP A 345 -0.86 -3.18 24.68
C ASP A 345 -2.26 -3.66 24.27
N SER A 346 -3.02 -4.14 25.26
CA SER A 346 -4.34 -4.74 25.04
C SER A 346 -5.36 -3.83 24.34
N THR A 347 -5.22 -2.50 24.46
CA THR A 347 -6.14 -1.54 23.82
C THR A 347 -5.90 -1.51 22.32
N LEU A 348 -4.64 -1.33 21.90
CA LEU A 348 -4.27 -1.35 20.48
C LEU A 348 -4.53 -2.72 19.86
N ALA A 349 -4.15 -3.80 20.56
CA ALA A 349 -4.39 -5.16 20.09
C ALA A 349 -5.88 -5.42 19.83
N THR A 350 -6.76 -5.01 20.74
CA THR A 350 -8.22 -5.16 20.60
C THR A 350 -8.76 -4.39 19.40
N GLN A 351 -8.32 -3.14 19.20
CA GLN A 351 -8.74 -2.32 18.07
C GLN A 351 -8.33 -2.92 16.73
N TRP A 352 -7.08 -3.37 16.61
CA TRP A 352 -6.57 -3.97 15.37
C TRP A 352 -7.26 -5.29 15.05
N ARG A 353 -7.43 -6.15 16.06
CA ARG A 353 -8.12 -7.44 15.91
C ARG A 353 -9.58 -7.27 15.51
N ALA A 354 -10.28 -6.28 16.08
CA ALA A 354 -11.66 -5.97 15.69
C ALA A 354 -11.76 -5.45 14.25
N ALA A 355 -10.83 -4.59 13.81
CA ALA A 355 -10.77 -4.13 12.42
C ALA A 355 -10.54 -5.30 11.45
N VAL A 356 -9.55 -6.14 11.74
CA VAL A 356 -9.26 -7.35 10.96
C VAL A 356 -10.44 -8.32 10.94
N ALA A 357 -11.10 -8.58 12.07
CA ALA A 357 -12.30 -9.41 12.13
C ALA A 357 -13.42 -8.84 11.23
N GLY A 358 -13.57 -7.51 11.19
CA GLY A 358 -14.45 -6.81 10.26
C GLY A 358 -14.12 -7.10 8.80
N TRP A 359 -12.85 -6.97 8.42
CA TRP A 359 -12.39 -7.25 7.06
C TRP A 359 -12.65 -8.68 6.64
N VAL A 360 -12.29 -9.65 7.49
CA VAL A 360 -12.47 -11.08 7.22
C VAL A 360 -13.96 -11.42 7.09
N GLN A 361 -14.83 -10.81 7.90
CA GLN A 361 -16.28 -11.02 7.81
C GLN A 361 -16.87 -10.51 6.48
N ARG A 362 -16.30 -9.45 5.91
CA ARG A 362 -16.82 -8.78 4.71
C ARG A 362 -16.11 -9.17 3.40
N ASP A 363 -15.08 -9.99 3.47
CA ASP A 363 -14.43 -10.58 2.30
C ASP A 363 -15.33 -11.66 1.67
N THR A 364 -15.98 -11.33 0.56
CA THR A 364 -16.91 -12.23 -0.14
C THR A 364 -16.37 -12.77 -1.46
N PHE A 365 -15.17 -12.37 -1.87
CA PHE A 365 -14.58 -12.79 -3.14
C PHE A 365 -13.44 -13.77 -2.93
N GLY A 366 -12.52 -13.44 -2.04
CA GLY A 366 -11.40 -14.30 -1.74
C GLY A 366 -11.73 -15.30 -0.63
N ASN A 367 -10.76 -16.17 -0.35
CA ASN A 367 -10.80 -17.03 0.83
C ASN A 367 -9.43 -16.98 1.51
N LEU A 368 -9.35 -16.28 2.64
CA LEU A 368 -8.13 -16.10 3.42
C LEU A 368 -7.47 -17.42 3.84
N LEU A 369 -8.26 -18.49 4.02
CA LEU A 369 -7.79 -19.83 4.40
C LEU A 369 -7.46 -20.70 3.17
N SER A 370 -7.86 -20.30 1.97
CA SER A 370 -7.45 -20.94 0.72
C SER A 370 -5.98 -20.64 0.45
N GLY A 371 -5.18 -21.69 0.24
CA GLY A 371 -3.72 -21.57 0.08
C GLY A 371 -2.97 -21.13 1.35
N ALA A 372 -3.65 -21.01 2.51
CA ALA A 372 -3.04 -20.59 3.76
C ALA A 372 -1.97 -21.58 4.27
N THR A 373 -0.87 -21.02 4.78
CA THR A 373 0.12 -21.75 5.59
C THR A 373 -0.44 -22.03 6.98
N ILE A 374 0.16 -22.97 7.71
CA ILE A 374 -0.24 -23.29 9.09
C ILE A 374 -0.15 -22.05 10.01
N PRO A 375 0.92 -21.21 9.95
CA PRO A 375 0.95 -19.94 10.69
C PRO A 375 -0.20 -19.00 10.34
N ARG A 376 -0.61 -18.90 9.06
CA ARG A 376 -1.77 -18.08 8.67
C ARG A 376 -3.05 -18.62 9.29
N VAL A 377 -3.29 -19.94 9.23
CA VAL A 377 -4.45 -20.56 9.89
C VAL A 377 -4.49 -20.20 11.37
N ALA A 378 -3.37 -20.32 12.08
CA ALA A 378 -3.29 -19.97 13.50
C ALA A 378 -3.58 -18.50 13.79
N LEU A 379 -3.10 -17.58 12.94
CA LEU A 379 -3.41 -16.15 13.08
C LEU A 379 -4.91 -15.89 12.87
N VAL A 380 -5.52 -16.49 11.85
CA VAL A 380 -6.96 -16.32 11.56
C VAL A 380 -7.82 -16.91 12.67
N LYS A 381 -7.51 -18.13 13.13
CA LYS A 381 -8.21 -18.78 14.25
C LYS A 381 -8.09 -17.98 15.54
N SER A 382 -7.01 -17.20 15.71
CA SER A 382 -6.89 -16.30 16.85
C SER A 382 -7.99 -15.23 16.89
N LEU A 383 -8.73 -14.98 15.80
CA LEU A 383 -9.86 -14.03 15.77
C LEU A 383 -11.17 -14.61 16.33
N GLU A 384 -11.23 -15.91 16.65
CA GLU A 384 -12.43 -16.50 17.24
C GLU A 384 -12.85 -15.75 18.51
N GLY A 385 -14.13 -15.41 18.60
CA GLY A 385 -14.70 -14.61 19.71
C GLY A 385 -14.41 -13.10 19.65
N VAL A 386 -13.64 -12.60 18.67
CA VAL A 386 -13.45 -11.15 18.47
C VAL A 386 -14.67 -10.54 17.79
N THR A 387 -15.19 -9.44 18.36
CA THR A 387 -16.30 -8.69 17.74
C THR A 387 -15.81 -7.92 16.51
N PRO A 388 -16.36 -8.15 15.31
CA PRO A 388 -15.99 -7.43 14.09
C PRO A 388 -16.33 -5.94 14.17
N ALA A 389 -15.40 -5.07 13.77
CA ALA A 389 -15.65 -3.63 13.65
C ALA A 389 -16.10 -3.24 12.22
N PRO A 390 -16.98 -2.23 12.08
CA PRO A 390 -17.26 -1.65 10.77
C PRO A 390 -16.06 -0.84 10.26
N GLU A 391 -16.02 -0.60 8.95
CA GLU A 391 -15.17 0.45 8.39
C GLU A 391 -15.54 1.81 8.98
N ARG A 392 -14.55 2.67 9.20
CA ARG A 392 -14.78 4.02 9.72
C ARG A 392 -14.99 5.01 8.59
N ASP A 393 -16.08 5.75 8.67
CA ASP A 393 -16.33 6.91 7.81
C ASP A 393 -15.26 7.98 8.02
N GLY A 394 -14.87 8.64 6.93
CA GLY A 394 -13.94 9.74 6.98
C GLY A 394 -13.14 9.90 5.70
N HIS A 395 -12.07 10.69 5.80
CA HIS A 395 -11.14 10.91 4.71
C HIS A 395 -9.71 10.80 5.23
N THR A 396 -8.86 10.15 4.45
CA THR A 396 -7.42 10.07 4.69
C THR A 396 -6.69 10.58 3.46
N LEU A 397 -5.95 11.67 3.62
CA LEU A 397 -5.07 12.23 2.59
C LEU A 397 -3.62 11.86 2.92
N PHE A 398 -3.00 11.13 2.01
CA PHE A 398 -1.59 10.78 2.04
C PHE A 398 -0.83 11.70 1.08
N ALA A 399 -0.65 12.95 1.51
CA ALA A 399 -0.10 14.02 0.70
C ALA A 399 1.34 13.73 0.25
N SER A 400 2.12 13.01 1.05
CA SER A 400 3.51 12.68 0.73
C SER A 400 3.64 11.62 -0.37
N MET A 401 2.58 10.83 -0.61
CA MET A 401 2.54 9.86 -1.71
C MET A 401 1.43 10.11 -2.74
N ASP A 402 0.85 11.31 -2.77
CA ASP A 402 -0.18 11.72 -3.73
C ASP A 402 -1.35 10.70 -3.83
N ARG A 403 -1.82 10.21 -2.68
CA ARG A 403 -2.97 9.29 -2.57
C ARG A 403 -4.03 9.85 -1.64
N SER A 404 -5.28 9.52 -1.88
CA SER A 404 -6.34 9.79 -0.91
C SER A 404 -7.38 8.69 -0.89
N VAL A 405 -8.00 8.47 0.27
CA VAL A 405 -9.10 7.53 0.45
C VAL A 405 -10.22 8.25 1.16
N HIS A 406 -11.40 8.22 0.55
CA HIS A 406 -12.63 8.70 1.14
C HIS A 406 -13.54 7.51 1.44
N ARG A 407 -13.92 7.32 2.70
CA ARG A 407 -14.80 6.23 3.12
C ARG A 407 -16.11 6.75 3.65
N ARG A 408 -17.18 6.05 3.27
CA ARG A 408 -18.50 6.15 3.89
C ARG A 408 -19.07 4.75 4.03
N SER A 409 -20.13 4.61 4.81
CA SER A 409 -20.76 3.32 5.06
C SER A 409 -21.06 2.58 3.74
N GLY A 410 -20.37 1.45 3.53
CA GLY A 410 -20.56 0.57 2.38
C GLY A 410 -19.67 0.83 1.16
N TRP A 411 -18.83 1.88 1.15
CA TRP A 411 -17.92 2.13 0.04
C TRP A 411 -16.67 2.94 0.42
N ALA A 412 -15.62 2.76 -0.38
CA ALA A 412 -14.39 3.56 -0.35
C ALA A 412 -14.07 4.06 -1.76
N TYR A 413 -13.77 5.36 -1.85
CA TYR A 413 -13.36 6.02 -3.08
C TYR A 413 -11.91 6.48 -2.96
N SER A 414 -11.02 5.86 -3.74
CA SER A 414 -9.59 6.09 -3.66
C SER A 414 -9.08 6.79 -4.91
N ILE A 415 -8.18 7.77 -4.74
CA ILE A 415 -7.70 8.61 -5.83
C ILE A 415 -6.17 8.46 -5.94
N SER A 416 -5.71 8.08 -7.13
CA SER A 416 -4.31 7.90 -7.50
C SER A 416 -3.84 9.06 -8.39
N MET A 417 -2.93 9.87 -7.86
CA MET A 417 -2.40 11.06 -8.51
C MET A 417 -0.88 10.95 -8.70
N ALA A 418 -0.30 11.90 -9.45
CA ALA A 418 1.13 11.98 -9.68
C ALA A 418 1.57 13.44 -9.73
N SER A 419 2.76 13.72 -9.20
CA SER A 419 3.42 15.04 -9.15
C SER A 419 4.93 14.90 -9.38
N SER A 420 5.69 15.98 -9.25
CA SER A 420 7.15 15.92 -9.20
C SER A 420 7.70 15.04 -8.08
N ARG A 421 6.89 14.74 -7.05
CA ARG A 421 7.24 13.87 -5.92
C ARG A 421 6.88 12.40 -6.16
N ILE A 422 5.90 12.10 -7.00
CA ILE A 422 5.36 10.73 -7.16
C ILE A 422 5.12 10.41 -8.63
N ALA A 423 5.61 9.25 -9.05
CA ALA A 423 5.48 8.78 -10.43
C ALA A 423 4.06 8.45 -10.85
N TYR A 424 3.82 8.54 -12.16
CA TYR A 424 2.55 8.08 -12.73
C TYR A 424 2.33 6.59 -12.44
N TYR A 425 3.41 5.81 -12.53
CA TYR A 425 3.41 4.36 -12.34
C TYR A 425 4.84 3.86 -12.14
N GLU A 426 4.96 2.61 -11.73
CA GLU A 426 6.20 1.86 -11.84
C GLU A 426 6.00 0.68 -12.80
N CYS A 427 6.96 0.51 -13.71
CA CYS A 427 7.24 -0.75 -14.39
C CYS A 427 8.69 -1.16 -14.14
N GLY A 428 8.97 -2.45 -14.28
CA GLY A 428 10.29 -3.01 -14.03
C GLY A 428 10.26 -4.53 -14.10
N ASN A 429 11.34 -5.15 -14.57
CA ASN A 429 11.44 -6.60 -14.75
C ASN A 429 10.32 -7.20 -15.64
N GLY A 430 9.79 -6.41 -16.57
CA GLY A 430 8.66 -6.79 -17.42
C GLY A 430 7.31 -6.84 -16.69
N GLU A 431 7.21 -6.25 -15.51
CA GLU A 431 5.96 -6.08 -14.76
C GLU A 431 5.38 -4.68 -15.02
N ASN A 432 4.07 -4.60 -15.31
CA ASN A 432 3.29 -3.36 -15.40
C ASN A 432 3.78 -2.35 -16.47
N ASP A 433 4.40 -2.83 -17.54
CA ASP A 433 4.98 -2.00 -18.62
C ASP A 433 3.98 -1.04 -19.27
N GLN A 434 2.68 -1.22 -19.07
CA GLN A 434 1.63 -0.43 -19.72
C GLN A 434 0.71 0.28 -18.70
N GLY A 435 1.18 0.47 -17.46
CA GLY A 435 0.45 1.14 -16.38
C GLY A 435 0.48 2.67 -16.39
N PHE A 436 0.92 3.29 -17.49
CA PHE A 436 1.29 4.71 -17.59
C PHE A 436 0.22 5.75 -17.20
N HIS A 437 -1.06 5.40 -17.23
CA HIS A 437 -2.16 6.30 -16.84
C HIS A 437 -2.67 6.10 -15.40
N SER A 438 -2.12 5.15 -14.64
CA SER A 438 -2.61 4.83 -13.28
C SER A 438 -2.44 5.96 -12.25
N GLY A 439 -1.57 6.95 -12.52
CA GLY A 439 -1.40 8.18 -11.73
C GLY A 439 -2.03 9.44 -12.38
N SER A 440 -2.80 9.30 -13.46
CA SER A 440 -3.45 10.43 -14.17
C SER A 440 -4.79 10.84 -13.54
N GLY A 441 -4.89 10.75 -12.21
CA GLY A 441 -6.12 10.99 -11.46
C GLY A 441 -7.08 9.79 -11.55
N MET A 442 -6.55 8.57 -11.52
CA MET A 442 -7.37 7.36 -11.54
C MET A 442 -8.15 7.26 -10.23
N THR A 443 -9.44 6.94 -10.35
CA THR A 443 -10.34 6.79 -9.22
C THR A 443 -10.79 5.35 -9.10
N TYR A 444 -10.73 4.81 -7.90
CA TYR A 444 -11.15 3.45 -7.59
C TYR A 444 -12.38 3.51 -6.70
N LEU A 445 -13.43 2.80 -7.08
CA LEU A 445 -14.60 2.61 -6.24
C LEU A 445 -14.58 1.17 -5.70
N TYR A 446 -14.28 1.04 -4.42
CA TYR A 446 -14.44 -0.20 -3.70
C TYR A 446 -15.81 -0.18 -3.01
N ASP A 447 -16.67 -1.12 -3.37
CA ASP A 447 -18.00 -1.31 -2.82
C ASP A 447 -18.17 -2.79 -2.45
N SER A 448 -19.43 -3.28 -2.39
CA SER A 448 -19.73 -4.68 -2.08
C SER A 448 -19.18 -5.66 -3.12
N ASP A 449 -18.87 -5.22 -4.35
CA ASP A 449 -18.18 -6.05 -5.33
C ASP A 449 -16.71 -6.18 -4.96
N ASN A 450 -16.42 -7.24 -4.20
CA ASN A 450 -15.06 -7.59 -3.81
C ASN A 450 -14.20 -8.06 -5.01
N GLY A 451 -14.81 -8.45 -6.12
CA GLY A 451 -14.11 -8.91 -7.32
C GLY A 451 -13.72 -7.80 -8.30
N GLN A 452 -14.18 -6.56 -8.11
CA GLN A 452 -14.06 -5.48 -9.11
C GLN A 452 -12.64 -5.33 -9.70
N TYR A 453 -11.61 -5.33 -8.86
CA TYR A 453 -10.20 -5.21 -9.27
C TYR A 453 -9.42 -6.53 -9.21
N ALA A 454 -9.92 -7.54 -8.49
CA ALA A 454 -9.33 -8.86 -8.36
C ALA A 454 -9.62 -9.79 -9.56
N ASP A 455 -10.81 -9.67 -10.15
CA ASP A 455 -11.34 -10.58 -11.15
C ASP A 455 -10.85 -10.23 -12.56
N ALA A 456 -9.55 -10.45 -12.79
CA ALA A 456 -8.87 -10.23 -14.05
C ALA A 456 -9.07 -8.83 -14.65
N PHE A 457 -9.21 -7.81 -13.81
CA PHE A 457 -9.34 -6.41 -14.23
C PHE A 457 -8.10 -5.96 -15.02
N TRP A 458 -6.92 -6.10 -14.43
CA TRP A 458 -5.66 -5.60 -15.00
C TRP A 458 -5.31 -6.17 -16.39
N PRO A 459 -5.43 -7.47 -16.67
CA PRO A 459 -5.15 -8.00 -17.99
C PRO A 459 -6.22 -7.70 -19.05
N THR A 460 -7.42 -7.22 -18.68
CA THR A 460 -8.54 -7.07 -19.64
C THR A 460 -9.06 -5.63 -19.79
N VAL A 461 -8.85 -4.75 -18.81
CA VAL A 461 -9.30 -3.36 -18.83
C VAL A 461 -8.66 -2.55 -19.96
N ASP A 462 -9.39 -1.53 -20.44
CA ASP A 462 -8.81 -0.50 -21.29
C ASP A 462 -7.85 0.39 -20.52
N ARG A 463 -6.55 0.19 -20.73
CA ARG A 463 -5.50 1.01 -20.11
C ARG A 463 -5.56 2.49 -20.49
N TYR A 464 -6.19 2.86 -21.61
CA TYR A 464 -6.41 4.26 -21.99
C TYR A 464 -7.75 4.81 -21.47
N ARG A 465 -8.52 4.01 -20.74
CA ARG A 465 -9.76 4.44 -20.10
C ARG A 465 -9.86 3.93 -18.66
N LEU A 466 -8.82 4.10 -17.86
CA LEU A 466 -8.89 3.81 -16.42
C LEU A 466 -9.86 4.82 -15.76
N PRO A 467 -10.76 4.39 -14.84
CA PRO A 467 -11.81 5.27 -14.30
C PRO A 467 -11.24 6.55 -13.66
N GLY A 468 -11.94 7.67 -13.85
CA GLY A 468 -11.57 8.98 -13.31
C GLY A 468 -10.49 9.74 -14.07
N THR A 469 -9.68 9.06 -14.89
CA THR A 469 -8.54 9.68 -15.57
C THR A 469 -8.96 10.71 -16.62
N THR A 470 -8.09 11.69 -16.87
CA THR A 470 -8.13 12.49 -18.12
C THR A 470 -6.89 12.09 -18.92
N VAL A 471 -7.06 11.65 -20.16
CA VAL A 471 -6.02 10.97 -20.94
C VAL A 471 -5.98 11.50 -22.37
N ASP A 472 -4.78 11.81 -22.85
CA ASP A 472 -4.48 11.97 -24.27
C ASP A 472 -4.37 10.58 -24.92
N LYS A 473 -5.10 10.35 -26.02
CA LYS A 473 -5.11 9.07 -26.74
C LYS A 473 -3.89 8.84 -27.61
N LEU A 474 -2.85 9.67 -27.49
CA LEU A 474 -1.51 9.41 -28.01
C LEU A 474 -1.05 7.98 -27.68
N PRO A 475 -0.76 7.13 -28.68
CA PRO A 475 -0.25 5.79 -28.44
C PRO A 475 1.13 5.82 -27.76
N LEU A 476 1.21 5.23 -26.58
CA LEU A 476 2.41 5.05 -25.79
C LEU A 476 2.95 3.61 -25.92
N ALA A 477 4.26 3.50 -26.14
CA ALA A 477 4.97 2.22 -26.11
C ALA A 477 5.02 1.66 -24.67
N PRO A 478 5.17 0.32 -24.51
CA PRO A 478 5.52 -0.25 -23.21
C PRO A 478 6.71 0.49 -22.59
N LYS A 479 6.63 0.75 -21.29
CA LYS A 479 7.64 1.45 -20.49
C LYS A 479 7.82 2.92 -20.85
N ALA A 480 6.78 3.55 -21.42
CA ALA A 480 6.76 4.98 -21.69
C ALA A 480 7.13 5.80 -20.44
N GLY A 481 8.16 6.65 -20.57
CA GLY A 481 8.72 7.44 -19.48
C GLY A 481 9.79 6.73 -18.63
N GLY A 482 10.13 5.47 -18.92
CA GLY A 482 11.19 4.71 -18.25
C GLY A 482 10.70 3.81 -17.11
N GLU A 483 11.58 2.90 -16.67
CA GLU A 483 11.33 1.95 -15.58
C GLU A 483 11.60 2.57 -14.19
N TRP A 484 11.21 1.87 -13.13
CA TRP A 484 11.54 2.19 -11.73
C TRP A 484 11.08 3.59 -11.28
N GLY A 485 9.87 3.99 -11.69
CA GLY A 485 9.28 5.26 -11.30
C GLY A 485 9.91 6.50 -11.97
N ALA A 486 10.66 6.32 -13.07
CA ALA A 486 11.26 7.43 -13.81
C ALA A 486 10.21 8.37 -14.44
N ALA A 487 9.05 7.82 -14.84
CA ALA A 487 7.96 8.57 -15.44
C ALA A 487 7.23 9.45 -14.41
N ARG A 488 7.66 10.72 -14.28
CA ARG A 488 7.11 11.69 -13.33
C ARG A 488 6.72 13.01 -14.01
N PRO A 489 5.58 13.62 -13.62
CA PRO A 489 5.27 14.99 -14.02
C PRO A 489 6.25 16.00 -13.41
N THR A 490 6.28 17.21 -13.97
CA THR A 490 7.00 18.35 -13.36
C THR A 490 6.10 19.20 -12.47
N THR A 491 4.80 18.91 -12.42
CA THR A 491 3.80 19.67 -11.66
C THR A 491 3.91 19.38 -10.16
N THR A 492 3.74 20.41 -9.34
CA THR A 492 3.89 20.31 -7.87
C THR A 492 2.56 20.37 -7.14
N TRP A 493 1.56 21.05 -7.69
CA TRP A 493 0.24 21.20 -7.06
C TRP A 493 -0.54 19.89 -7.18
N VAL A 494 -0.41 19.04 -6.15
CA VAL A 494 -1.14 17.78 -6.00
C VAL A 494 -1.33 17.52 -4.51
N GLY A 495 -2.57 17.27 -4.09
CA GLY A 495 -2.92 17.13 -2.69
C GLY A 495 -4.25 17.80 -2.40
N GLY A 496 -4.43 18.32 -1.19
CA GLY A 496 -5.71 18.92 -0.80
C GLY A 496 -5.82 19.28 0.67
N SER A 497 -6.99 19.77 1.05
CA SER A 497 -7.38 20.03 2.44
C SER A 497 -8.40 19.01 2.93
N THR A 498 -8.40 18.77 4.24
CA THR A 498 -9.34 17.85 4.90
C THR A 498 -9.98 18.52 6.12
N LEU A 499 -11.27 18.30 6.35
CA LEU A 499 -11.99 18.86 7.51
C LEU A 499 -13.15 17.94 7.89
N ASP A 500 -13.14 17.40 9.11
CA ASP A 500 -14.22 16.55 9.65
C ASP A 500 -14.66 15.39 8.71
N GLY A 501 -13.72 14.75 8.03
CA GLY A 501 -14.01 13.66 7.09
C GLY A 501 -14.50 14.10 5.70
N TYR A 502 -14.53 15.41 5.41
CA TYR A 502 -14.66 15.98 4.07
C TYR A 502 -13.30 16.33 3.48
N ALA A 503 -13.21 16.38 2.16
CA ALA A 503 -11.97 16.73 1.48
C ALA A 503 -12.16 17.53 0.20
N ALA A 504 -11.19 18.41 -0.08
CA ALA A 504 -11.00 19.09 -1.35
C ALA A 504 -9.63 18.67 -1.90
N ILE A 505 -9.63 17.75 -2.85
CA ILE A 505 -8.43 17.16 -3.44
C ILE A 505 -8.26 17.65 -4.87
N GLY A 506 -7.04 17.80 -5.37
CA GLY A 506 -6.83 18.04 -6.78
C GLY A 506 -5.44 17.68 -7.28
N GLN A 507 -5.32 17.65 -8.60
CA GLN A 507 -4.11 17.38 -9.35
C GLN A 507 -3.96 18.39 -10.50
N ASP A 508 -2.82 19.08 -10.53
CA ASP A 508 -2.29 19.70 -11.74
C ASP A 508 -1.77 18.59 -12.65
N LEU A 509 -2.64 18.11 -13.53
CA LEU A 509 -2.33 16.98 -14.40
C LEU A 509 -1.47 17.42 -15.58
N GLN A 510 -0.39 16.68 -15.78
CA GLN A 510 0.36 16.61 -17.01
C GLN A 510 0.20 15.20 -17.59
N GLY A 511 0.01 15.07 -18.91
CA GLY A 511 -0.07 13.78 -19.57
C GLY A 511 1.29 13.06 -19.58
N PRO A 512 1.35 11.74 -19.34
CA PRO A 512 2.60 10.98 -19.44
C PRO A 512 3.09 11.00 -20.90
N VAL A 513 4.31 11.50 -21.13
CA VAL A 513 4.92 11.61 -22.47
C VAL A 513 4.01 12.36 -23.49
N SER A 514 3.12 13.22 -22.99
CA SER A 514 2.13 13.95 -23.78
C SER A 514 2.14 15.44 -23.40
N PRO A 515 1.82 16.34 -24.35
CA PRO A 515 1.65 17.76 -24.07
C PRO A 515 0.36 18.09 -23.30
N MET A 516 -0.53 17.12 -23.07
CA MET A 516 -1.83 17.35 -22.45
C MET A 516 -1.71 17.88 -21.02
N ARG A 517 -2.55 18.86 -20.68
CA ARG A 517 -2.66 19.46 -19.34
C ARG A 517 -4.12 19.52 -18.91
N ALA A 518 -4.36 19.41 -17.60
CA ALA A 518 -5.69 19.64 -17.01
C ALA A 518 -5.59 20.03 -15.54
N ARG A 519 -6.62 20.74 -15.04
CA ARG A 519 -6.88 20.90 -13.61
C ARG A 519 -7.99 19.94 -13.20
N LYS A 520 -7.68 18.97 -12.34
CA LYS A 520 -8.65 17.99 -11.84
C LYS A 520 -8.86 18.22 -10.35
N SER A 521 -10.11 18.32 -9.91
CA SER A 521 -10.49 18.41 -8.50
C SER A 521 -11.53 17.36 -8.16
N TRP A 522 -11.42 16.80 -6.96
CA TRP A 522 -12.41 15.93 -6.35
C TRP A 522 -12.82 16.50 -5.00
N PHE A 523 -14.12 16.68 -4.79
CA PHE A 523 -14.70 17.12 -3.54
C PHE A 523 -15.48 15.99 -2.91
N CYS A 524 -14.98 15.49 -1.78
CA CYS A 524 -15.46 14.27 -1.16
C CYS A 524 -16.47 14.62 -0.05
N LEU A 525 -17.74 14.27 -0.28
CA LEU A 525 -18.88 14.58 0.59
C LEU A 525 -19.49 13.30 1.19
N ASP A 526 -20.61 13.42 1.90
CA ASP A 526 -21.18 12.29 2.64
C ASP A 526 -21.82 11.22 1.76
N GLU A 527 -22.54 11.62 0.72
CA GLU A 527 -23.26 10.68 -0.15
C GLU A 527 -22.56 10.46 -1.50
N TYR A 528 -21.74 11.42 -1.92
CA TYR A 528 -21.16 11.43 -3.25
C TYR A 528 -19.81 12.16 -3.30
N VAL A 529 -19.07 11.92 -4.39
CA VAL A 529 -17.84 12.64 -4.73
C VAL A 529 -18.08 13.47 -5.98
N VAL A 530 -17.77 14.76 -5.94
CA VAL A 530 -17.89 15.67 -7.08
C VAL A 530 -16.54 15.78 -7.79
N ALA A 531 -16.49 15.51 -9.09
CA ALA A 531 -15.30 15.64 -9.93
C ALA A 531 -15.45 16.83 -10.90
N LEU A 532 -14.52 17.78 -10.81
CA LEU A 532 -14.43 18.92 -11.72
C LEU A 532 -13.13 18.87 -12.53
N GLY A 533 -13.25 19.22 -13.81
CA GLY A 533 -12.13 19.39 -14.74
C GLY A 533 -12.19 20.72 -15.47
N ALA A 534 -11.05 21.39 -15.59
CA ALA A 534 -10.93 22.62 -16.38
C ALA A 534 -9.52 22.81 -16.95
N GLY A 535 -9.37 23.73 -17.91
CA GLY A 535 -8.09 23.98 -18.56
C GLY A 535 -7.56 22.75 -19.30
N ILE A 536 -8.45 21.88 -19.79
CA ILE A 536 -8.08 20.67 -20.50
C ILE A 536 -7.60 21.09 -21.88
N THR A 537 -6.31 20.95 -22.12
CA THR A 537 -5.66 21.37 -23.36
C THR A 537 -4.71 20.27 -23.85
N GLY A 538 -4.67 20.05 -25.16
CA GLY A 538 -3.77 19.10 -25.82
C GLY A 538 -3.19 19.67 -27.11
N SER A 539 -2.10 19.09 -27.60
CA SER A 539 -1.46 19.47 -28.87
C SER A 539 -0.68 18.30 -29.49
N SER A 540 -1.14 17.07 -29.26
CA SER A 540 -0.50 15.83 -29.74
C SER A 540 -1.06 15.35 -31.08
N GLY A 541 -2.14 15.97 -31.57
CA GLY A 541 -2.91 15.50 -32.72
C GLY A 541 -3.88 14.36 -32.40
N ASN A 542 -4.04 13.98 -31.12
CA ASN A 542 -4.95 12.92 -30.69
C ASN A 542 -6.09 13.49 -29.83
N SER A 543 -7.17 12.71 -29.69
CA SER A 543 -8.28 13.09 -28.81
C SER A 543 -7.88 13.02 -27.34
N VAL A 544 -8.51 13.87 -26.53
CA VAL A 544 -8.39 13.81 -25.07
C VAL A 544 -9.72 13.36 -24.48
N GLU A 545 -9.69 12.35 -23.62
CA GLU A 545 -10.88 11.78 -22.98
C GLU A 545 -10.85 12.02 -21.47
N THR A 546 -12.02 12.15 -20.83
CA THR A 546 -12.16 11.95 -19.38
C THR A 546 -13.08 10.79 -19.11
N VAL A 547 -12.56 9.79 -18.41
CA VAL A 547 -13.28 8.57 -18.08
C VAL A 547 -14.10 8.81 -16.83
N VAL A 548 -15.41 8.65 -16.93
CA VAL A 548 -16.29 8.74 -15.76
C VAL A 548 -16.37 7.35 -15.10
N GLU A 549 -16.47 6.29 -15.89
CA GLU A 549 -16.46 4.91 -15.41
C GLU A 549 -15.90 3.95 -16.47
N ASN A 550 -15.25 2.89 -15.98
CA ASN A 550 -14.89 1.70 -16.75
C ASN A 550 -14.99 0.48 -15.81
N ARG A 551 -16.23 0.02 -15.62
CA ARG A 551 -16.59 -0.98 -14.61
C ARG A 551 -16.45 -2.39 -15.17
N ASN A 552 -15.80 -3.27 -14.42
CA ASN A 552 -15.73 -4.69 -14.74
C ASN A 552 -17.06 -5.31 -14.34
N LEU A 553 -17.70 -6.01 -15.26
CA LEU A 553 -18.97 -6.71 -15.06
C LEU A 553 -18.74 -8.22 -14.98
N HIS A 554 -17.50 -8.65 -14.73
CA HIS A 554 -17.08 -10.04 -14.65
C HIS A 554 -17.29 -10.79 -15.97
N SER A 555 -17.33 -12.12 -15.93
CA SER A 555 -17.46 -12.97 -17.13
C SER A 555 -18.87 -12.99 -17.73
N THR A 556 -19.90 -12.64 -16.95
CA THR A 556 -21.31 -12.83 -17.35
C THR A 556 -22.21 -11.61 -17.13
N GLY A 557 -21.70 -10.52 -16.54
CA GLY A 557 -22.54 -9.41 -16.11
C GLY A 557 -23.35 -8.76 -17.24
N THR A 558 -24.61 -8.50 -16.91
CA THR A 558 -25.63 -7.88 -17.76
C THR A 558 -26.29 -6.69 -17.06
N ASN A 559 -25.61 -6.12 -16.05
CA ASN A 559 -26.12 -5.07 -15.17
C ASN A 559 -26.86 -4.00 -15.98
N PRO A 560 -28.15 -3.74 -15.69
CA PRO A 560 -28.88 -2.68 -16.34
C PRO A 560 -28.17 -1.34 -16.23
N PHE A 561 -28.08 -0.63 -17.36
CA PHE A 561 -27.53 0.70 -17.41
C PHE A 561 -28.58 1.65 -17.99
N THR A 562 -28.90 2.71 -17.27
CA THR A 562 -29.90 3.69 -17.66
C THR A 562 -29.31 5.09 -17.72
N VAL A 563 -29.70 5.88 -18.71
CA VAL A 563 -29.40 7.31 -18.81
C VAL A 563 -30.71 8.06 -18.92
N ASN A 564 -30.92 9.05 -18.04
CA ASN A 564 -32.17 9.82 -17.94
C ASN A 564 -33.43 8.92 -17.87
N GLY A 565 -33.35 7.80 -17.15
CA GLY A 565 -34.45 6.84 -16.99
C GLY A 565 -34.66 5.86 -18.15
N ILE A 566 -33.86 5.96 -19.23
CA ILE A 566 -33.97 5.10 -20.41
C ILE A 566 -32.80 4.11 -20.42
N GLN A 567 -33.08 2.82 -20.63
CA GLN A 567 -32.04 1.81 -20.76
C GLN A 567 -31.16 2.07 -21.98
N GLN A 568 -29.83 2.03 -21.78
CA GLN A 568 -28.83 2.27 -22.82
C GLN A 568 -27.85 1.10 -22.93
N VAL A 569 -27.32 0.88 -24.13
CA VAL A 569 -26.32 -0.16 -24.44
C VAL A 569 -26.63 -1.53 -23.77
N PRO A 570 -27.84 -2.10 -23.95
CA PRO A 570 -28.24 -3.34 -23.26
C PRO A 570 -27.43 -4.57 -23.69
N ASN A 571 -26.87 -4.58 -24.90
CA ASN A 571 -26.18 -5.73 -25.46
C ASN A 571 -24.66 -5.53 -25.51
N LEU A 572 -23.91 -6.64 -25.56
CA LEU A 572 -22.48 -6.61 -25.82
C LEU A 572 -22.21 -6.12 -27.25
N GLY A 573 -21.22 -5.26 -27.40
CA GLY A 573 -20.87 -4.60 -28.65
C GLY A 573 -21.60 -3.28 -28.86
N ASP A 574 -22.63 -2.97 -28.06
CA ASP A 574 -23.35 -1.71 -28.16
C ASP A 574 -22.42 -0.53 -27.79
N SER A 575 -22.46 0.50 -28.63
CA SER A 575 -21.73 1.75 -28.44
C SER A 575 -22.55 2.90 -28.99
N GLN A 576 -22.62 4.02 -28.26
CA GLN A 576 -23.36 5.20 -28.70
C GLN A 576 -22.94 6.45 -27.91
N ALA A 577 -23.27 7.62 -28.45
CA ALA A 577 -23.22 8.89 -27.75
C ALA A 577 -24.64 9.33 -27.38
N VAL A 578 -24.85 9.80 -26.14
CA VAL A 578 -26.16 10.23 -25.66
C VAL A 578 -26.11 11.53 -24.88
N ASP A 579 -27.22 12.27 -24.89
CA ASP A 579 -27.46 13.35 -23.95
C ASP A 579 -27.67 12.78 -22.54
N ALA A 580 -26.93 13.27 -21.55
CA ALA A 580 -27.03 12.79 -20.17
C ALA A 580 -27.11 13.94 -19.17
N ARG A 581 -28.14 13.90 -18.32
CA ARG A 581 -28.18 14.63 -17.04
C ARG A 581 -27.80 13.70 -15.89
N TRP A 582 -28.19 12.44 -15.98
CA TRP A 582 -27.75 11.41 -15.04
C TRP A 582 -27.72 10.03 -15.69
N ALA A 583 -26.92 9.15 -15.11
CA ALA A 583 -26.81 7.76 -15.47
C ALA A 583 -26.79 6.89 -14.20
N HIS A 584 -27.24 5.65 -14.30
CA HIS A 584 -27.21 4.69 -13.20
C HIS A 584 -26.78 3.33 -13.72
N LEU A 585 -25.82 2.71 -13.05
CA LEU A 585 -25.39 1.34 -13.27
C LEU A 585 -25.84 0.49 -12.08
N ASP A 586 -26.70 -0.48 -12.36
CA ASP A 586 -27.23 -1.37 -11.34
C ASP A 586 -26.14 -2.15 -10.62
N GLY A 587 -26.25 -2.24 -9.29
CA GLY A 587 -25.24 -2.83 -8.41
C GLY A 587 -24.01 -1.96 -8.14
N VAL A 588 -23.92 -0.75 -8.72
CA VAL A 588 -22.76 0.15 -8.56
C VAL A 588 -23.18 1.50 -7.98
N GLY A 589 -24.03 2.25 -8.69
CA GLY A 589 -24.49 3.56 -8.22
C GLY A 589 -24.86 4.54 -9.33
N GLY A 590 -25.01 5.80 -8.91
CA GLY A 590 -25.46 6.91 -9.74
C GLY A 590 -24.34 7.85 -10.17
N TYR A 591 -24.50 8.42 -11.35
CA TYR A 591 -23.63 9.46 -11.91
C TYR A 591 -24.49 10.64 -12.34
N VAL A 592 -24.19 11.86 -11.90
CA VAL A 592 -24.93 13.07 -12.30
C VAL A 592 -24.00 14.04 -12.99
N PHE A 593 -24.38 14.50 -14.18
CA PHE A 593 -23.66 15.48 -14.97
C PHE A 593 -24.18 16.88 -14.62
N LEU A 594 -23.41 17.63 -13.85
CA LEU A 594 -23.88 18.85 -13.16
C LEU A 594 -24.35 19.96 -14.10
N ASN A 595 -23.83 20.01 -15.33
CA ASN A 595 -24.26 20.94 -16.37
C ASN A 595 -24.96 20.21 -17.54
N GLY A 596 -25.30 18.93 -17.36
CA GLY A 596 -25.57 18.02 -18.46
C GLY A 596 -24.35 17.76 -19.33
N THR A 597 -24.47 16.81 -20.25
CA THR A 597 -23.55 16.59 -21.36
C THR A 597 -24.36 16.15 -22.57
N GLN A 598 -23.98 16.58 -23.77
CA GLN A 598 -24.69 16.27 -25.00
C GLN A 598 -24.14 15.04 -25.74
N ALA A 599 -22.98 14.54 -25.29
CA ALA A 599 -22.26 13.48 -25.97
C ALA A 599 -21.52 12.59 -24.98
N LEU A 600 -22.23 12.10 -23.96
CA LEU A 600 -21.70 11.05 -23.11
C LEU A 600 -21.50 9.80 -23.98
N GLN A 601 -20.25 9.39 -24.13
CA GLN A 601 -19.92 8.19 -24.87
C GLN A 601 -20.12 6.97 -23.99
N LEU A 602 -20.78 5.95 -24.53
CA LEU A 602 -21.12 4.72 -23.85
C LEU A 602 -20.62 3.54 -24.66
N LYS A 603 -20.10 2.52 -23.98
CA LYS A 603 -19.75 1.24 -24.59
C LYS A 603 -19.99 0.09 -23.61
N ARG A 604 -20.64 -0.97 -24.09
CA ARG A 604 -20.69 -2.27 -23.40
C ARG A 604 -19.97 -3.30 -24.27
N GLU A 605 -18.94 -3.94 -23.74
CA GLU A 605 -18.10 -4.84 -24.55
C GLU A 605 -17.54 -6.00 -23.75
N GLU A 606 -17.12 -7.05 -24.46
CA GLU A 606 -16.21 -8.06 -23.95
C GLU A 606 -14.77 -7.68 -24.30
N ARG A 607 -13.87 -7.82 -23.35
CA ARG A 607 -12.44 -7.57 -23.51
C ARG A 607 -11.69 -8.83 -23.13
N THR A 608 -10.82 -9.29 -24.03
CA THR A 608 -9.99 -10.48 -23.84
C THR A 608 -8.53 -10.07 -23.75
N GLY A 609 -7.83 -10.60 -22.77
CA GLY A 609 -6.39 -10.45 -22.60
C GLY A 609 -5.83 -11.62 -21.78
N SER A 610 -4.55 -11.55 -21.45
CA SER A 610 -3.87 -12.52 -20.60
C SER A 610 -2.97 -11.81 -19.62
N TRP A 611 -2.63 -12.47 -18.52
CA TRP A 611 -1.66 -11.92 -17.57
C TRP A 611 -0.28 -11.70 -18.20
N ARG A 612 0.07 -12.46 -19.26
CA ARG A 612 1.28 -12.21 -20.06
C ARG A 612 1.29 -10.82 -20.69
N ASP A 613 0.13 -10.25 -21.02
CA ASP A 613 0.02 -8.95 -21.70
C ASP A 613 0.40 -7.78 -20.78
N VAL A 614 0.36 -7.98 -19.46
CA VAL A 614 0.70 -6.96 -18.46
C VAL A 614 1.92 -7.33 -17.60
N ASN A 615 2.35 -8.59 -17.66
CA ASN A 615 3.50 -9.10 -16.93
C ASN A 615 4.20 -10.19 -17.74
N THR A 616 5.47 -9.97 -18.11
CA THR A 616 6.24 -10.91 -18.94
C THR A 616 6.46 -12.27 -18.27
N GLY A 617 6.17 -12.43 -16.98
CA GLY A 617 6.15 -13.69 -16.23
C GLY A 617 4.77 -14.36 -16.11
N GLY A 618 3.69 -13.67 -16.45
CA GLY A 618 2.30 -14.13 -16.29
C GLY A 618 1.86 -15.23 -17.27
N PRO A 619 0.82 -16.02 -16.95
CA PRO A 619 0.28 -17.04 -17.86
C PRO A 619 -0.29 -16.43 -19.16
N THR A 620 -0.21 -17.20 -20.25
CA THR A 620 -0.72 -16.83 -21.58
C THR A 620 -2.19 -17.21 -21.80
N THR A 621 -2.82 -17.86 -20.81
CA THR A 621 -4.22 -18.28 -20.91
C THR A 621 -5.10 -17.05 -21.15
N PRO A 622 -5.92 -17.04 -22.22
CA PRO A 622 -6.82 -15.92 -22.49
C PRO A 622 -7.93 -15.88 -21.44
N ILE A 623 -8.27 -14.67 -21.02
CA ILE A 623 -9.31 -14.37 -20.04
C ILE A 623 -10.18 -13.27 -20.61
N THR A 624 -11.50 -13.46 -20.58
CA THR A 624 -12.48 -12.50 -21.10
C THR A 624 -13.31 -11.93 -19.96
N ARG A 625 -13.48 -10.61 -19.94
CA ARG A 625 -14.34 -9.89 -19.00
C ARG A 625 -15.23 -8.90 -19.75
N ARG A 626 -16.41 -8.65 -19.20
CA ARG A 626 -17.38 -7.69 -19.72
C ARG A 626 -17.16 -6.35 -19.05
N TYR A 627 -17.35 -5.27 -19.79
CA TYR A 627 -17.19 -3.91 -19.27
C TYR A 627 -18.35 -3.03 -19.67
N LEU A 628 -18.71 -2.11 -18.79
CA LEU A 628 -19.43 -0.89 -19.14
C LEU A 628 -18.49 0.30 -18.97
N THR A 629 -18.29 1.04 -20.05
CA THR A 629 -17.42 2.22 -20.09
C THR A 629 -18.25 3.44 -20.44
N MET A 630 -18.09 4.52 -19.67
CA MET A 630 -18.67 5.82 -20.00
C MET A 630 -17.62 6.93 -19.88
N TRP A 631 -17.52 7.78 -20.90
CA TRP A 631 -16.49 8.83 -20.96
C TRP A 631 -16.97 10.08 -21.69
N LEU A 632 -16.28 11.19 -21.42
CA LEU A 632 -16.45 12.47 -22.08
C LEU A 632 -15.31 12.64 -23.08
N ASP A 633 -15.65 12.90 -24.34
CA ASP A 633 -14.69 13.19 -25.40
C ASP A 633 -14.51 14.71 -25.53
N HIS A 634 -13.28 15.20 -25.32
CA HIS A 634 -12.93 16.61 -25.43
C HIS A 634 -12.46 16.98 -26.85
N GLY A 635 -12.44 16.01 -27.77
CA GLY A 635 -11.98 16.19 -29.14
C GLY A 635 -10.46 16.16 -29.27
N VAL A 636 -9.99 16.34 -30.51
CA VAL A 636 -8.57 16.44 -30.86
C VAL A 636 -8.03 17.81 -30.45
N ASP A 637 -6.88 17.81 -29.78
CA ASP A 637 -6.17 19.02 -29.34
C ASP A 637 -7.11 20.06 -28.72
N PRO A 638 -7.83 19.71 -27.63
CA PRO A 638 -8.76 20.62 -26.98
C PRO A 638 -8.04 21.90 -26.51
N ALA A 639 -8.81 22.96 -26.33
CA ALA A 639 -8.35 24.20 -25.72
C ALA A 639 -9.33 24.66 -24.64
N ASP A 640 -8.89 24.69 -23.38
CA ASP A 640 -9.70 25.03 -22.19
C ASP A 640 -11.02 24.22 -22.07
N ALA A 641 -11.00 22.95 -22.47
CA ALA A 641 -12.14 22.06 -22.26
C ALA A 641 -12.36 21.77 -20.76
N LYS A 642 -13.59 21.35 -20.41
CA LYS A 642 -14.05 21.23 -19.03
C LYS A 642 -14.97 20.02 -18.86
N TYR A 643 -15.05 19.50 -17.64
CA TYR A 643 -16.09 18.54 -17.24
C TYR A 643 -16.56 18.82 -15.82
N SER A 644 -17.75 18.31 -15.49
CA SER A 644 -18.31 18.35 -14.14
C SER A 644 -19.33 17.23 -13.94
N TYR A 645 -19.04 16.31 -13.02
CA TYR A 645 -19.96 15.25 -12.63
C TYR A 645 -19.83 14.94 -11.14
N LEU A 646 -20.80 14.21 -10.58
CA LEU A 646 -20.65 13.53 -9.29
C LEU A 646 -20.87 12.03 -9.47
N VAL A 647 -20.27 11.26 -8.58
CA VAL A 647 -20.48 9.81 -8.41
C VAL A 647 -21.12 9.58 -7.05
N ALA A 648 -22.24 8.88 -7.00
CA ALA A 648 -22.99 8.52 -5.80
C ALA A 648 -23.02 6.98 -5.66
N PRO A 649 -21.99 6.37 -5.03
CA PRO A 649 -21.91 4.93 -4.85
C PRO A 649 -23.12 4.38 -4.09
N GLY A 650 -23.66 3.26 -4.55
CA GLY A 650 -24.81 2.59 -3.93
C GLY A 650 -26.15 3.33 -4.06
N ALA A 651 -26.19 4.51 -4.70
CA ALA A 651 -27.45 5.21 -4.95
C ALA A 651 -28.33 4.43 -5.95
N SER A 652 -29.61 4.28 -5.63
CA SER A 652 -30.59 3.71 -6.57
C SER A 652 -30.84 4.63 -7.76
N ALA A 653 -31.42 4.11 -8.84
CA ALA A 653 -31.81 4.93 -10.00
C ALA A 653 -32.75 6.09 -9.61
N ALA A 654 -33.74 5.84 -8.74
CA ALA A 654 -34.65 6.87 -8.24
C ALA A 654 -33.91 7.94 -7.41
N ARG A 655 -32.96 7.54 -6.55
CA ARG A 655 -32.15 8.50 -5.80
C ARG A 655 -31.23 9.30 -6.72
N THR A 656 -30.66 8.66 -7.73
CA THR A 656 -29.80 9.30 -8.74
C THR A 656 -30.57 10.35 -9.52
N GLU A 657 -31.81 10.05 -9.93
CA GLU A 657 -32.70 11.01 -10.59
C GLU A 657 -33.02 12.20 -9.68
N GLN A 658 -33.29 11.97 -8.39
CA GLN A 658 -33.50 13.05 -7.42
C GLN A 658 -32.26 13.95 -7.28
N LEU A 659 -31.07 13.36 -7.19
CA LEU A 659 -29.81 14.11 -7.15
C LEU A 659 -29.60 14.93 -8.43
N ALA A 660 -30.04 14.42 -9.59
CA ALA A 660 -29.99 15.13 -10.86
C ALA A 660 -30.90 16.36 -10.92
N GLN A 661 -32.02 16.33 -10.19
CA GLN A 661 -32.91 17.49 -10.05
C GLN A 661 -32.34 18.50 -9.06
N TYR A 662 -31.87 18.03 -7.90
CA TYR A 662 -31.25 18.87 -6.89
C TYR A 662 -30.38 18.05 -5.92
N ALA A 663 -29.06 18.13 -6.09
CA ALA A 663 -28.09 17.47 -5.20
C ALA A 663 -27.82 18.26 -3.90
N GLY A 664 -28.42 19.44 -3.69
CA GLY A 664 -28.02 20.33 -2.59
C GLY A 664 -26.63 20.93 -2.77
N LEU A 665 -26.18 21.04 -4.02
CA LEU A 665 -24.84 21.41 -4.45
C LEU A 665 -24.91 22.54 -5.48
N LEU A 666 -23.97 23.49 -5.41
CA LEU A 666 -23.73 24.50 -6.42
C LEU A 666 -22.26 24.50 -6.83
N VAL A 667 -21.98 24.41 -8.13
CA VAL A 667 -20.63 24.68 -8.66
C VAL A 667 -20.45 26.19 -8.72
N LEU A 668 -19.62 26.74 -7.84
CA LEU A 668 -19.37 28.18 -7.81
C LEU A 668 -18.42 28.61 -8.93
N ARG A 669 -17.43 27.77 -9.24
CA ARG A 669 -16.47 28.01 -10.32
C ARG A 669 -15.80 26.71 -10.78
N ASN A 670 -15.52 26.63 -12.07
CA ASN A 670 -14.74 25.56 -12.68
C ASN A 670 -13.87 26.14 -13.80
N THR A 671 -12.71 26.70 -13.45
CA THR A 671 -11.75 27.30 -14.39
C THR A 671 -10.35 26.73 -14.13
N ALA A 672 -9.40 27.03 -15.03
CA ALA A 672 -7.99 26.66 -14.85
C ALA A 672 -7.31 27.34 -13.65
N ASP A 673 -7.94 28.37 -13.09
CA ASP A 673 -7.42 29.19 -11.98
C ASP A 673 -8.02 28.79 -10.63
N VAL A 674 -9.30 28.36 -10.60
CA VAL A 674 -9.94 27.86 -9.38
C VAL A 674 -11.11 26.92 -9.71
N GLN A 675 -11.27 25.90 -8.88
CA GLN A 675 -12.41 24.98 -8.90
C GLN A 675 -13.04 24.97 -7.52
N ALA A 676 -14.35 25.21 -7.43
CA ALA A 676 -15.02 25.36 -6.15
C ALA A 676 -16.50 24.96 -6.18
N ILE A 677 -16.95 24.36 -5.09
CA ILE A 677 -18.35 23.98 -4.85
C ILE A 677 -18.86 24.49 -3.51
N LEU A 678 -20.18 24.67 -3.42
CA LEU A 678 -20.93 24.92 -2.20
C LEU A 678 -21.95 23.79 -2.01
N SER A 679 -21.90 23.07 -0.89
CA SER A 679 -22.89 22.06 -0.52
C SER A 679 -23.33 22.28 0.93
N GLY A 680 -24.57 22.75 1.11
CA GLY A 680 -25.07 23.21 2.40
C GLY A 680 -24.13 24.24 3.05
N GLY A 681 -23.62 23.92 4.24
CA GLY A 681 -22.67 24.76 4.98
C GLY A 681 -21.21 24.64 4.53
N LEU A 682 -20.87 23.80 3.54
CA LEU A 682 -19.51 23.50 3.11
C LEU A 682 -19.14 24.21 1.80
N LEU A 683 -18.06 25.00 1.80
CA LEU A 683 -17.41 25.53 0.61
C LEU A 683 -16.09 24.81 0.49
N LEU A 684 -15.88 24.12 -0.62
CA LEU A 684 -14.65 23.42 -0.92
C LEU A 684 -14.06 24.04 -2.16
N ALA A 685 -12.79 24.45 -2.11
CA ALA A 685 -12.16 25.19 -3.19
C ALA A 685 -10.69 24.82 -3.34
N ASN A 686 -10.27 24.65 -4.59
CA ASN A 686 -8.89 24.47 -5.00
C ASN A 686 -8.48 25.66 -5.86
N PHE A 687 -7.58 26.49 -5.32
CA PHE A 687 -6.99 27.64 -5.99
C PHE A 687 -5.68 27.21 -6.66
N TRP A 688 -5.69 27.19 -7.99
CA TRP A 688 -4.51 26.95 -8.82
C TRP A 688 -3.68 28.23 -8.99
N LYS A 689 -4.34 29.38 -8.88
CA LYS A 689 -3.76 30.74 -8.83
C LYS A 689 -4.50 31.57 -7.79
N ALA A 690 -3.98 32.76 -7.51
CA ALA A 690 -4.67 33.75 -6.69
C ALA A 690 -6.03 34.10 -7.31
N ASP A 691 -7.10 33.98 -6.53
CA ASP A 691 -8.47 34.29 -6.97
C ASP A 691 -9.38 34.45 -5.74
N ARG A 692 -10.63 34.84 -5.98
CA ARG A 692 -11.69 34.99 -4.98
C ARG A 692 -12.89 34.11 -5.30
N ILE A 693 -13.38 33.40 -4.28
CA ILE A 693 -14.64 32.68 -4.31
C ILE A 693 -15.46 33.01 -3.07
N ALA A 694 -16.71 33.44 -3.26
CA ALA A 694 -17.58 33.89 -2.18
C ALA A 694 -16.88 34.90 -1.22
N GLU A 695 -16.81 34.59 0.06
CA GLU A 695 -16.13 35.38 1.10
C GLU A 695 -14.60 35.17 1.14
N LEU A 696 -14.06 34.17 0.46
CA LEU A 696 -12.66 33.78 0.51
C LEU A 696 -11.86 34.36 -0.66
N THR A 697 -10.70 34.94 -0.35
CA THR A 697 -9.72 35.38 -1.34
C THR A 697 -8.37 34.75 -1.02
N ALA A 698 -7.87 33.91 -1.92
CA ALA A 698 -6.55 33.30 -1.80
C ALA A 698 -5.54 34.13 -2.60
N ASP A 699 -4.42 34.50 -1.97
CA ASP A 699 -3.36 35.27 -2.63
C ASP A 699 -2.29 34.35 -3.25
N THR A 700 -2.31 33.07 -2.91
CA THR A 700 -1.39 32.03 -3.39
C THR A 700 -2.17 30.75 -3.71
N PRO A 701 -1.64 29.85 -4.55
CA PRO A 701 -2.25 28.54 -4.75
C PRO A 701 -2.43 27.80 -3.42
N CYS A 702 -3.61 27.24 -3.19
CA CYS A 702 -3.93 26.50 -1.96
C CYS A 702 -5.20 25.67 -2.14
N SER A 703 -5.41 24.70 -1.26
CA SER A 703 -6.72 24.07 -1.07
C SER A 703 -7.37 24.63 0.19
N VAL A 704 -8.69 24.83 0.17
CA VAL A 704 -9.45 25.37 1.30
C VAL A 704 -10.79 24.65 1.45
N ILE A 705 -11.15 24.32 2.70
CA ILE A 705 -12.51 23.95 3.09
C ILE A 705 -12.99 24.94 4.13
N ARG A 706 -14.22 25.43 3.96
CA ARG A 706 -14.93 26.31 4.90
C ARG A 706 -16.25 25.66 5.27
N ARG A 707 -16.51 25.48 6.57
CA ARG A 707 -17.74 24.88 7.11
C ARG A 707 -18.43 25.84 8.06
N VAL A 708 -19.70 26.18 7.81
CA VAL A 708 -20.54 26.95 8.74
C VAL A 708 -21.28 26.01 9.70
N ARG A 709 -21.22 26.31 10.99
CA ARG A 709 -21.90 25.63 12.11
C ARG A 709 -22.54 26.65 13.04
N GLY A 710 -23.79 27.02 12.77
CA GLY A 710 -24.47 28.06 13.54
C GLY A 710 -23.75 29.40 13.39
N ARG A 711 -23.16 29.92 14.48
CA ARG A 711 -22.35 31.15 14.47
C ARG A 711 -20.86 30.91 14.28
N GLU A 712 -20.41 29.65 14.24
CA GLU A 712 -19.01 29.30 14.05
C GLU A 712 -18.73 28.92 12.60
N ILE A 713 -17.51 29.24 12.15
CA ILE A 713 -17.00 28.88 10.83
C ILE A 713 -15.64 28.22 11.04
N ASP A 714 -15.56 26.96 10.65
CA ASP A 714 -14.30 26.22 10.56
C ASP A 714 -13.70 26.43 9.17
N LEU A 715 -12.40 26.69 9.14
CA LEU A 715 -11.57 26.81 7.96
C LEU A 715 -10.44 25.79 8.06
N ALA A 716 -10.18 25.10 6.97
CA ALA A 716 -9.07 24.18 6.78
C ALA A 716 -8.35 24.61 5.50
N VAL A 717 -7.03 24.80 5.58
CA VAL A 717 -6.19 25.26 4.47
C VAL A 717 -4.91 24.45 4.39
N SER A 718 -4.46 24.16 3.18
CA SER A 718 -3.18 23.50 2.92
C SER A 718 -2.48 24.10 1.71
N ASP A 719 -1.17 23.85 1.61
CA ASP A 719 -0.39 24.05 0.40
C ASP A 719 -0.14 22.69 -0.29
N PRO A 720 -0.89 22.35 -1.34
CA PRO A 720 -0.66 21.13 -2.11
C PRO A 720 0.65 21.11 -2.90
N THR A 721 1.34 22.26 -3.04
CA THR A 721 2.66 22.28 -3.70
C THR A 721 3.76 21.70 -2.81
N GLN A 722 3.58 21.82 -1.48
CA GLN A 722 4.57 21.51 -0.45
C GLN A 722 5.86 22.35 -0.53
N LEU A 723 5.79 23.52 -1.16
CA LEU A 723 6.94 24.40 -1.40
C LEU A 723 6.77 25.78 -0.77
N ALA A 724 5.54 26.18 -0.44
CA ALA A 724 5.29 27.47 0.18
C ALA A 724 5.78 27.48 1.63
N ALA A 725 6.26 28.63 2.09
CA ALA A 725 6.47 28.87 3.52
C ALA A 725 5.15 29.22 4.23
N ALA A 726 4.23 29.87 3.53
CA ALA A 726 2.94 30.26 4.10
C ALA A 726 1.85 30.29 3.03
N VAL A 727 0.62 29.94 3.43
CA VAL A 727 -0.59 30.20 2.67
C VAL A 727 -1.27 31.46 3.21
N LYS A 728 -1.59 32.40 2.32
CA LYS A 728 -2.26 33.65 2.65
C LYS A 728 -3.70 33.66 2.14
N LEU A 729 -4.63 33.80 3.06
CA LEU A 729 -6.06 33.79 2.80
C LEU A 729 -6.72 34.99 3.47
N ARG A 730 -7.59 35.69 2.75
CA ARG A 730 -8.45 36.73 3.30
C ARG A 730 -9.88 36.21 3.33
N ILE A 731 -10.56 36.41 4.46
CA ILE A 731 -11.96 36.06 4.63
C ILE A 731 -12.77 37.31 4.96
N LEU A 732 -13.75 37.62 4.12
CA LEU A 732 -14.57 38.83 4.22
C LEU A 732 -15.77 38.60 5.14
N LEU A 733 -15.48 38.62 6.44
CA LEU A 733 -16.46 38.46 7.52
C LEU A 733 -16.30 39.56 8.58
N PRO A 734 -16.91 40.74 8.37
CA PRO A 734 -16.82 41.85 9.32
C PRO A 734 -17.29 41.42 10.72
N GLY A 735 -16.51 41.79 11.75
CA GLY A 735 -16.83 41.47 13.15
C GLY A 735 -16.43 40.07 13.62
N ALA A 736 -15.91 39.21 12.73
CA ALA A 736 -15.49 37.86 13.09
C ALA A 736 -14.40 37.84 14.19
N LYS A 737 -14.54 36.92 15.13
CA LYS A 737 -13.60 36.69 16.23
C LYS A 737 -13.01 35.29 16.12
N VAL A 738 -11.68 35.18 16.18
CA VAL A 738 -11.00 33.89 16.28
C VAL A 738 -11.39 33.19 17.59
N VAL A 739 -11.82 31.94 17.48
CA VAL A 739 -12.16 31.05 18.61
C VAL A 739 -10.96 30.14 18.92
N ARG A 740 -10.45 29.46 17.89
CA ARG A 740 -9.25 28.60 17.96
C ARG A 740 -8.51 28.65 16.64
N ALA A 741 -7.20 28.43 16.67
CA ALA A 741 -6.37 28.30 15.49
C ALA A 741 -5.30 27.24 15.77
N ASP A 742 -4.92 26.46 14.75
CA ASP A 742 -3.80 25.54 14.84
C ASP A 742 -2.49 26.31 15.03
N GLU A 743 -1.47 25.61 15.55
CA GLU A 743 -0.11 26.13 15.62
C GLU A 743 0.38 26.54 14.21
N GLY A 744 1.04 27.71 14.12
CA GLY A 744 1.49 28.30 12.85
C GLY A 744 0.43 29.12 12.11
N VAL A 745 -0.83 29.17 12.58
CA VAL A 745 -1.86 30.03 11.99
C VAL A 745 -1.88 31.40 12.69
N THR A 746 -1.58 32.45 11.93
CA THR A 746 -1.64 33.84 12.40
C THR A 746 -2.82 34.55 11.76
N VAL A 747 -3.55 35.34 12.56
CA VAL A 747 -4.75 36.05 12.10
C VAL A 747 -4.68 37.52 12.48
N ARG A 748 -4.82 38.38 11.48
CA ARG A 748 -4.96 39.83 11.65
C ARG A 748 -6.39 40.23 11.34
N ARG A 749 -7.05 40.91 12.28
CA ARG A 749 -8.38 41.48 12.04
C ARG A 749 -8.28 42.74 11.19
N THR A 750 -9.20 42.88 10.24
CA THR A 750 -9.38 44.06 9.40
C THR A 750 -10.82 44.56 9.53
N LEU A 751 -11.11 45.75 8.99
CA LEU A 751 -12.49 46.27 8.96
C LEU A 751 -13.43 45.37 8.15
N LEU A 752 -12.90 44.68 7.14
CA LEU A 752 -13.67 43.85 6.21
C LEU A 752 -13.72 42.38 6.62
N GLY A 753 -12.89 41.95 7.58
CA GLY A 753 -12.85 40.57 8.05
C GLY A 753 -11.49 40.18 8.62
N LEU A 754 -10.89 39.11 8.12
CA LEU A 754 -9.64 38.56 8.65
C LEU A 754 -8.64 38.30 7.53
N ASP A 755 -7.38 38.70 7.76
CA ASP A 755 -6.23 38.24 7.00
C ASP A 755 -5.59 37.09 7.76
N ILE A 756 -5.49 35.92 7.12
CA ILE A 756 -4.98 34.68 7.69
C ILE A 756 -3.69 34.33 6.97
N SER A 757 -2.65 34.01 7.75
CA SER A 757 -1.39 33.46 7.25
C SER A 757 -1.09 32.17 7.99
N ALA A 758 -1.15 31.05 7.29
CA ALA A 758 -0.86 29.73 7.82
C ALA A 758 0.56 29.31 7.44
N ASP A 759 1.43 29.06 8.43
CA ASP A 759 2.75 28.48 8.22
C ASP A 759 2.62 27.02 7.77
N VAL A 760 3.13 26.76 6.58
CA VAL A 760 3.13 25.45 5.93
C VAL A 760 4.54 24.96 5.61
N THR A 761 5.56 25.63 6.15
CA THR A 761 6.96 25.23 6.00
C THR A 761 7.16 23.81 6.51
N GLY A 762 7.58 22.90 5.63
CA GLY A 762 7.79 21.50 5.97
C GLY A 762 6.53 20.75 6.41
N ALA A 763 5.34 21.30 6.18
CA ALA A 763 4.07 20.67 6.56
C ALA A 763 3.70 19.46 5.70
N ALA A 764 4.44 19.20 4.61
CA ALA A 764 4.22 18.08 3.69
C ALA A 764 2.76 17.97 3.20
N GLY A 765 2.12 19.12 2.90
CA GLY A 765 0.73 19.19 2.45
C GLY A 765 -0.32 19.01 3.56
N ALA A 766 0.08 18.93 4.83
CA ALA A 766 -0.85 18.87 5.95
C ALA A 766 -1.78 20.09 6.02
N THR A 767 -3.01 19.85 6.50
CA THR A 767 -4.00 20.91 6.69
C THR A 767 -3.74 21.69 7.99
N ARG A 768 -3.89 23.01 7.93
CA ARG A 768 -3.95 23.94 9.06
C ARG A 768 -5.39 24.43 9.23
N SER A 769 -5.88 24.47 10.46
CA SER A 769 -7.27 24.79 10.77
C SER A 769 -7.43 26.05 11.62
N LEU A 770 -8.57 26.72 11.45
CA LEU A 770 -8.99 27.90 12.20
C LEU A 770 -10.50 27.86 12.40
N THR A 771 -10.99 28.17 13.60
CA THR A 771 -12.41 28.42 13.84
C THR A 771 -12.62 29.88 14.22
N VAL A 772 -13.60 30.52 13.58
CA VAL A 772 -14.01 31.89 13.87
C VAL A 772 -15.49 31.93 14.23
N ARG A 773 -15.91 32.95 14.99
CA ARG A 773 -17.29 33.19 15.37
C ARG A 773 -17.75 34.54 14.86
N ILE A 774 -18.91 34.57 14.22
CA ILE A 774 -19.60 35.80 13.76
C ILE A 774 -20.46 36.35 14.88
#